data_AF-A0A532UI44-F1
#
_entry.id   AF-A0A532UI44-F1
#
_cell.length_a   1.000
_cell.length_b   1.000
_cell.length_c   1.000
_cell.angle_alpha   90.00
_cell.angle_beta   90.00
_cell.angle_gamma   90.00
#
_symmetry.space_group_name_H-M   'P 1'
#
loop_
_entity.id
_entity.type
_entity.pdbx_description
1 polymer ?
#
loop_
_entity_poly.entity_id
_entity_poly.type
_entity_poly.pdbx_seq_one_letter_code
_entity_poly.pdbx_strand_id
1 'polypeptide(L)'
;MCVYADETTSITIDNLKHHMAAIASGDTEGRFTGTTGFKKAADYVANVLQKLDLKKPFKDNQGNATWFQPVPFVRKHYDSTTSIILRKAGKDTIYSHSPETFAVINPGKKYQSLPFASPVFVGYGIHEPDLEWDDYADQDVKGKWVILLDGIPPKSRKHPTFPNKLRRQYTNAYDSLKFKALSKHQIAGATIIHNENSAENWETSVIRKYRFNYLNYVKSDTTNNTTPERSFPSILIHPQIAQSLLTGQPFHPWEQKGSYRSFTLKDIQISVTIDCRERKINCYNVGALVPGTDPSLKHEVVTVGAHLDHLGRIGNSIYNGANDDASGCAITLEAAKTLIQNPPRRPVLLVFYTGEEVGMIGSRHFIAYPPIPKDHIVLNINIEQIGSKNRTIAGITAFGPKQFSDQFIKSGLLFNKNDLQYVPLEDNVEIIFDTDSEYFYRNGIPSIIMGSGGFSEYHSPLDEIDLIDFEHLHKSAHLLYTFIKNLADQQCSTINRSFLDTLPQWQEELQVPAVGIGIIQEGKISYAKVFGELQKEDPAPINTIFNIASQTKPVVGMMVLKLVSSGQWDLDEPLYKYWIDPDIENDPHLKKLTTRHVLSHQTGFLNSRVNHPSGRLTFEFEPGTQYQYSGEGFEYLARALENKFDTPLEVLLDRIILKPLGMIDTQYWEQNLDTTRLARWHDSSGNRYQMSQRTGVSAADDLLSTIEDYCKLGIDVMNGAGLSPALYKEMTNTQVEVKNNYYRGLGWGLVTSLPNGEYAIEHGGADIGVRTMAVFLPQSQRGIVIMSNGDNGIFLIDRILKESLDVGSQILQSMNQPVETSEVVNLSDNVIQQYVGQYRQPNGRVMRVIQEGNAIKVSGEGIPTGILYPKSRNTFFLPNYDVQLEFRNETDTSVRMTIYENGKSVMQAVKIR
;
A
#
# COMPACT_ATOMS: atom_id res chain seq x y z
N MET A 1 18.03 -11.28 7.85
CA MET A 1 17.20 -10.48 8.78
C MET A 1 17.23 -11.16 10.14
N CYS A 2 17.92 -10.59 11.12
CA CYS A 2 18.02 -11.13 12.48
C CYS A 2 16.73 -10.80 13.25
N VAL A 3 15.95 -11.82 13.59
CA VAL A 3 14.84 -11.68 14.55
C VAL A 3 15.47 -11.78 15.94
N TYR A 4 15.63 -10.65 16.62
CA TYR A 4 15.87 -10.69 18.06
C TYR A 4 14.56 -11.07 18.73
N ALA A 5 14.48 -12.28 19.27
CA ALA A 5 13.44 -12.62 20.22
C ALA A 5 13.67 -11.76 21.46
N ASP A 6 12.84 -10.73 21.64
CA ASP A 6 12.82 -10.01 22.90
C ASP A 6 12.03 -10.87 23.89
N GLU A 7 12.73 -11.67 24.70
CA GLU A 7 12.16 -12.58 25.71
C GLU A 7 11.47 -11.83 26.88
N THR A 8 11.25 -10.51 26.76
CA THR A 8 10.76 -9.64 27.85
C THR A 8 9.38 -9.02 27.58
N THR A 9 8.38 -9.81 27.15
CA THR A 9 7.00 -9.28 27.09
C THR A 9 6.38 -9.16 28.49
N SER A 10 5.51 -8.17 28.72
CA SER A 10 4.77 -8.03 29.99
C SER A 10 3.41 -8.75 30.02
N ILE A 11 3.17 -9.63 29.04
CA ILE A 11 1.93 -10.42 28.87
C ILE A 11 1.92 -11.59 29.85
N THR A 12 0.93 -11.62 30.74
CA THR A 12 0.76 -12.69 31.73
C THR A 12 -0.63 -13.32 31.70
N ILE A 13 -0.70 -14.60 32.04
CA ILE A 13 -1.98 -15.33 32.17
C ILE A 13 -2.90 -14.65 33.20
N ASP A 14 -2.35 -14.11 34.29
CA ASP A 14 -3.14 -13.45 35.32
C ASP A 14 -3.79 -12.15 34.84
N ASN A 15 -3.11 -11.36 33.99
CA ASN A 15 -3.73 -10.18 33.37
C ASN A 15 -4.85 -10.60 32.41
N LEU A 16 -4.61 -11.63 31.59
CA LEU A 16 -5.64 -12.16 30.69
C LEU A 16 -6.88 -12.62 31.48
N LYS A 17 -6.69 -13.39 32.56
CA LYS A 17 -7.78 -13.77 33.48
C LYS A 17 -8.51 -12.55 34.04
N HIS A 18 -7.77 -11.51 34.42
CA HIS A 18 -8.35 -10.29 34.96
C HIS A 18 -9.21 -9.54 33.92
N HIS A 19 -8.73 -9.40 32.68
CA HIS A 19 -9.50 -8.81 31.59
C HIS A 19 -10.76 -9.62 31.27
N MET A 20 -10.62 -10.94 31.15
CA MET A 20 -11.74 -11.86 30.90
C MET A 20 -12.81 -11.76 32.00
N ALA A 21 -12.40 -11.79 33.27
CA ALA A 21 -13.32 -11.66 34.40
C ALA A 21 -14.05 -10.31 34.45
N ALA A 22 -13.44 -9.24 33.93
CA ALA A 22 -14.11 -7.94 33.87
C ALA A 22 -15.10 -7.85 32.69
N ILE A 23 -14.71 -8.35 31.52
CA ILE A 23 -15.48 -8.20 30.28
C ILE A 23 -16.59 -9.26 30.18
N ALA A 24 -16.33 -10.51 30.54
CA ALA A 24 -17.29 -11.63 30.46
C ALA A 24 -17.90 -12.00 31.83
N SER A 25 -18.04 -11.04 32.75
CA SER A 25 -18.76 -11.28 34.02
C SER A 25 -20.26 -11.10 33.88
N GLY A 26 -21.02 -11.77 34.76
CA GLY A 26 -22.45 -11.55 34.92
C GLY A 26 -22.84 -10.08 35.19
N ASP A 27 -21.95 -9.27 35.77
CA ASP A 27 -22.17 -7.83 36.00
C ASP A 27 -22.30 -7.01 34.72
N THR A 28 -21.73 -7.52 33.62
CA THR A 28 -21.85 -6.93 32.29
C THR A 28 -23.11 -7.40 31.55
N GLU A 29 -23.90 -8.31 32.13
CA GLU A 29 -25.19 -8.79 31.62
C GLU A 29 -25.12 -9.26 30.15
N GLY A 30 -23.96 -9.79 29.73
CA GLY A 30 -23.68 -10.25 28.36
C GLY A 30 -23.46 -9.14 27.32
N ARG A 31 -23.22 -7.91 27.76
CA ARG A 31 -22.73 -6.78 26.93
C ARG A 31 -23.54 -6.44 25.68
N PHE A 32 -24.86 -6.66 25.68
CA PHE A 32 -25.66 -6.36 24.48
C PHE A 32 -25.60 -4.88 24.08
N THR A 33 -25.55 -4.61 22.78
CA THR A 33 -25.36 -3.28 22.21
C THR A 33 -26.35 -2.26 22.80
N GLY A 34 -25.82 -1.16 23.32
CA GLY A 34 -26.61 -0.06 23.90
C GLY A 34 -27.27 -0.38 25.24
N THR A 35 -26.80 -1.39 25.98
CA THR A 35 -27.22 -1.68 27.36
C THR A 35 -26.26 -1.09 28.39
N THR A 36 -26.69 -1.05 29.66
CA THR A 36 -25.82 -0.71 30.79
C THR A 36 -24.64 -1.67 30.88
N GLY A 37 -24.88 -2.96 30.64
CA GLY A 37 -23.86 -4.00 30.58
C GLY A 37 -22.73 -3.70 29.59
N PHE A 38 -23.07 -3.33 28.35
CA PHE A 38 -22.09 -2.87 27.37
C PHE A 38 -21.32 -1.64 27.86
N LYS A 39 -22.02 -0.64 28.42
CA LYS A 39 -21.38 0.58 28.91
C LYS A 39 -20.33 0.28 29.99
N LYS A 40 -20.61 -0.66 30.91
CA LYS A 40 -19.64 -1.10 31.92
C LYS A 40 -18.39 -1.72 31.29
N ALA A 41 -18.55 -2.58 30.28
CA ALA A 41 -17.43 -3.18 29.56
C ALA A 41 -16.61 -2.11 28.80
N ALA A 42 -17.28 -1.18 28.13
CA ALA A 42 -16.62 -0.07 27.42
C ALA A 42 -15.85 0.86 28.37
N ASP A 43 -16.40 1.15 29.55
CA ASP A 43 -15.73 1.92 30.59
C ASP A 43 -14.54 1.18 31.18
N TYR A 44 -14.65 -0.15 31.36
CA TYR A 44 -13.51 -0.97 31.77
C TYR A 44 -12.35 -0.86 30.77
N VAL A 45 -12.62 -1.07 29.47
CA VAL A 45 -11.62 -0.96 28.40
C VAL A 45 -11.00 0.44 28.40
N ALA A 46 -11.80 1.50 28.41
CA ALA A 46 -11.30 2.88 28.45
C ALA A 46 -10.43 3.16 29.69
N ASN A 47 -10.78 2.61 30.85
CA ASN A 47 -10.00 2.75 32.07
C ASN A 47 -8.66 2.00 32.01
N VAL A 48 -8.62 0.82 31.38
CA VAL A 48 -7.35 0.10 31.12
C VAL A 48 -6.46 0.94 30.20
N LEU A 49 -6.99 1.41 29.07
CA LEU A 49 -6.25 2.23 28.11
C LEU A 49 -5.72 3.54 28.73
N GLN A 50 -6.51 4.16 29.61
CA GLN A 50 -6.12 5.35 30.38
C GLN A 50 -4.96 5.06 31.34
N LYS A 51 -4.94 3.89 32.00
CA LYS A 51 -3.84 3.49 32.90
C LYS A 51 -2.54 3.18 32.14
N LEU A 52 -2.64 2.82 30.87
CA LEU A 52 -1.49 2.59 29.98
C LEU A 52 -0.94 3.89 29.37
N ASP A 53 -1.53 5.05 29.67
CA ASP A 53 -1.15 6.36 29.12
C ASP A 53 -1.17 6.43 27.58
N LEU A 54 -2.09 5.69 26.96
CA LEU A 54 -2.29 5.72 25.51
C LEU A 54 -2.97 7.02 25.04
N LYS A 55 -2.88 7.31 23.74
CA LYS A 55 -3.51 8.50 23.17
C LYS A 55 -4.95 8.23 22.76
N LYS A 56 -5.85 9.15 23.12
CA LYS A 56 -7.25 9.18 22.70
C LYS A 56 -7.35 9.52 21.20
N PRO A 57 -7.88 8.64 20.33
CA PRO A 57 -7.88 8.86 18.89
C PRO A 57 -9.13 9.62 18.41
N PHE A 58 -10.23 9.56 19.15
CA PHE A 58 -11.50 10.17 18.74
C PHE A 58 -11.68 11.56 19.32
N LYS A 59 -12.68 12.28 18.80
CA LYS A 59 -13.12 13.58 19.31
C LYS A 59 -14.57 13.52 19.76
N ASP A 60 -14.88 14.16 20.88
CA ASP A 60 -16.26 14.35 21.33
C ASP A 60 -16.96 15.46 20.49
N ASN A 61 -18.24 15.72 20.80
CA ASN A 61 -19.03 16.74 20.11
C ASN A 61 -18.51 18.17 20.30
N GLN A 62 -17.60 18.39 21.26
CA GLN A 62 -16.95 19.67 21.52
C GLN A 62 -15.53 19.73 20.90
N GLY A 63 -15.08 18.65 20.25
CA GLY A 63 -13.76 18.55 19.64
C GLY A 63 -12.65 18.08 20.59
N ASN A 64 -12.95 17.75 21.85
CA ASN A 64 -11.95 17.26 22.80
C ASN A 64 -11.62 15.79 22.55
N ALA A 65 -10.37 15.41 22.80
CA ALA A 65 -9.93 14.04 22.65
C ALA A 65 -10.68 13.10 23.62
N THR A 66 -11.20 11.99 23.10
CA THR A 66 -11.99 11.00 23.83
C THR A 66 -11.64 9.57 23.43
N TRP A 67 -11.89 8.61 24.33
CA TRP A 67 -11.75 7.17 24.06
C TRP A 67 -12.89 6.63 23.21
N PHE A 68 -14.01 7.34 23.16
CA PHE A 68 -15.29 6.82 22.65
C PHE A 68 -15.67 7.46 21.32
N GLN A 69 -15.90 6.64 20.30
CA GLN A 69 -16.58 7.06 19.08
C GLN A 69 -18.08 6.77 19.22
N PRO A 70 -18.96 7.78 19.29
CA PRO A 70 -20.40 7.55 19.40
C PRO A 70 -20.95 6.93 18.11
N VAL A 71 -21.51 5.73 18.22
CA VAL A 71 -22.16 5.01 17.12
C VAL A 71 -23.67 5.12 17.31
N PRO A 72 -24.40 5.78 16.39
CA PRO A 72 -25.84 6.03 16.55
C PRO A 72 -26.68 4.80 16.16
N PHE A 73 -27.57 4.40 17.06
CA PHE A 73 -28.56 3.35 16.86
C PHE A 73 -29.97 3.88 17.07
N VAL A 74 -30.95 3.21 16.47
CA VAL A 74 -32.37 3.34 16.75
C VAL A 74 -32.85 2.05 17.38
N ARG A 75 -33.29 2.15 18.64
CA ARG A 75 -33.98 1.09 19.35
C ARG A 75 -35.48 1.18 19.08
N LYS A 76 -36.06 0.08 18.61
CA LYS A 76 -37.50 -0.08 18.40
C LYS A 76 -38.14 -0.62 19.68
N HIS A 77 -39.30 -0.07 20.02
CA HIS A 77 -40.13 -0.49 21.13
C HIS A 77 -41.53 -0.81 20.60
N TYR A 78 -41.93 -2.06 20.70
CA TYR A 78 -43.27 -2.50 20.31
C TYR A 78 -44.22 -2.39 21.49
N ASP A 79 -45.34 -1.71 21.29
CA ASP A 79 -46.39 -1.55 22.29
C ASP A 79 -47.18 -2.85 22.47
N SER A 80 -47.82 -3.02 23.64
CA SER A 80 -48.73 -4.11 23.97
C SER A 80 -49.86 -4.35 22.96
N THR A 81 -50.19 -3.34 22.15
CA THR A 81 -51.18 -3.43 21.06
C THR A 81 -50.67 -4.15 19.80
N THR A 82 -49.35 -4.37 19.70
CA THR A 82 -48.74 -5.14 18.59
C THR A 82 -49.21 -6.60 18.67
N SER A 83 -49.94 -7.04 17.64
CA SER A 83 -50.63 -8.34 17.64
C SER A 83 -50.87 -8.88 16.24
N ILE A 84 -51.05 -10.19 16.14
CA ILE A 84 -51.55 -10.86 14.95
C ILE A 84 -52.88 -11.57 15.28
N ILE A 85 -53.82 -11.50 14.35
CA ILE A 85 -55.07 -12.24 14.40
C ILE A 85 -55.07 -13.21 13.22
N LEU A 86 -55.14 -14.50 13.53
CA LEU A 86 -55.24 -15.57 12.54
C LEU A 86 -56.65 -16.15 12.60
N ARG A 87 -57.36 -16.13 11.47
CA ARG A 87 -58.64 -16.79 11.28
C ARG A 87 -58.45 -18.05 10.45
N LYS A 88 -58.90 -19.19 10.97
CA LYS A 88 -58.90 -20.47 10.24
C LYS A 88 -60.27 -21.12 10.38
N ALA A 89 -60.90 -21.46 9.24
CA ALA A 89 -62.24 -22.04 9.21
C ALA A 89 -63.27 -21.28 10.09
N GLY A 90 -63.20 -19.94 10.11
CA GLY A 90 -64.10 -19.08 10.87
C GLY A 90 -63.76 -18.87 12.35
N LYS A 91 -62.71 -19.52 12.90
CA LYS A 91 -62.26 -19.33 14.28
C LYS A 91 -61.06 -18.39 14.36
N ASP A 92 -61.14 -17.38 15.23
CA ASP A 92 -60.08 -16.39 15.47
C ASP A 92 -59.17 -16.82 16.61
N THR A 93 -57.86 -16.66 16.42
CA THR A 93 -56.84 -16.76 17.47
C THR A 93 -55.97 -15.51 17.44
N ILE A 94 -55.79 -14.89 18.61
CA ILE A 94 -55.01 -13.66 18.77
C ILE A 94 -53.69 -14.02 19.43
N TYR A 95 -52.58 -13.52 18.88
CA TYR A 95 -51.26 -13.64 19.48
C TYR A 95 -50.71 -12.23 19.72
N SER A 96 -50.32 -11.94 20.95
CA SER A 96 -49.61 -10.72 21.32
C SER A 96 -48.13 -10.85 20.96
N HIS A 97 -47.47 -9.76 20.59
CA HIS A 97 -46.06 -9.75 20.23
C HIS A 97 -45.14 -10.12 21.40
N SER A 98 -44.44 -11.24 21.27
CA SER A 98 -43.40 -11.68 22.20
C SER A 98 -42.44 -12.67 21.50
N PRO A 99 -41.24 -12.90 22.06
CA PRO A 99 -40.34 -13.92 21.54
C PRO A 99 -40.95 -15.32 21.45
N GLU A 100 -41.95 -15.64 22.27
CA GLU A 100 -42.63 -16.93 22.32
C GLU A 100 -43.76 -17.07 21.27
N THR A 101 -44.14 -15.97 20.60
CA THR A 101 -45.23 -15.95 19.62
C THR A 101 -44.77 -15.54 18.22
N PHE A 102 -44.34 -14.30 18.02
CA PHE A 102 -43.87 -13.81 16.74
C PHE A 102 -42.92 -12.62 16.92
N ALA A 103 -41.98 -12.50 15.98
CA ALA A 103 -41.05 -11.40 15.88
C ALA A 103 -41.45 -10.47 14.73
N VAL A 104 -41.41 -9.16 14.96
CA VAL A 104 -41.46 -8.19 13.87
C VAL A 104 -40.05 -8.04 13.30
N ILE A 105 -39.87 -8.49 12.06
CA ILE A 105 -38.60 -8.49 11.35
C ILE A 105 -38.40 -7.19 10.56
N ASN A 106 -39.51 -6.61 10.09
CA ASN A 106 -39.51 -5.27 9.56
C ASN A 106 -40.83 -4.59 9.95
N PRO A 107 -40.83 -3.55 10.79
CA PRO A 107 -42.07 -2.89 11.15
C PRO A 107 -42.70 -2.12 9.98
N GLY A 108 -41.91 -1.69 8.99
CA GLY A 108 -42.34 -0.59 8.10
C GLY A 108 -42.60 0.69 8.91
N LYS A 109 -43.54 1.53 8.46
CA LYS A 109 -44.17 2.59 9.29
C LYS A 109 -45.17 1.94 10.26
N LYS A 110 -45.67 2.68 11.27
CA LYS A 110 -46.79 2.22 12.11
C LYS A 110 -47.88 1.62 11.23
N TYR A 111 -48.22 0.36 11.44
CA TYR A 111 -49.00 -0.43 10.49
C TYR A 111 -50.22 -1.04 11.18
N GLN A 112 -51.37 -0.85 10.56
CA GLN A 112 -52.59 -1.57 10.88
C GLN A 112 -53.12 -2.12 9.56
N SER A 113 -53.20 -3.44 9.42
CA SER A 113 -53.74 -4.03 8.20
C SER A 113 -55.23 -3.66 8.04
N LEU A 114 -55.67 -3.51 6.79
CA LEU A 114 -57.09 -3.63 6.43
C LEU A 114 -57.61 -5.04 6.83
N PRO A 115 -58.90 -5.21 7.16
CA PRO A 115 -59.41 -6.43 7.79
C PRO A 115 -59.33 -7.66 6.88
N PHE A 116 -58.73 -8.73 7.42
CA PHE A 116 -58.82 -10.14 6.98
C PHE A 116 -58.79 -10.40 5.46
N ALA A 117 -57.59 -10.64 4.91
CA ALA A 117 -57.40 -11.15 3.55
C ALA A 117 -56.76 -12.54 3.55
N SER A 118 -57.08 -13.36 2.54
CA SER A 118 -56.43 -14.64 2.31
C SER A 118 -55.01 -14.44 1.80
N PRO A 119 -53.98 -14.93 2.52
CA PRO A 119 -52.60 -14.73 2.11
C PRO A 119 -52.18 -15.65 0.96
N VAL A 120 -51.13 -15.27 0.24
CA VAL A 120 -50.53 -16.07 -0.83
C VAL A 120 -49.26 -16.72 -0.33
N PHE A 121 -49.15 -18.04 -0.41
CA PHE A 121 -47.90 -18.74 -0.16
C PHE A 121 -47.00 -18.64 -1.40
N VAL A 122 -45.74 -18.24 -1.22
CA VAL A 122 -44.76 -17.97 -2.30
C VAL A 122 -43.45 -18.74 -2.10
N GLY A 123 -43.53 -20.01 -1.66
CA GLY A 123 -42.35 -20.86 -1.54
C GLY A 123 -41.27 -20.26 -0.63
N TYR A 124 -40.06 -20.07 -1.16
CA TYR A 124 -38.93 -19.46 -0.45
C TYR A 124 -38.81 -17.95 -0.72
N GLY A 125 -39.68 -17.36 -1.54
CA GLY A 125 -39.65 -15.95 -1.94
C GLY A 125 -38.53 -15.59 -2.91
N ILE A 126 -38.07 -16.55 -3.71
CA ILE A 126 -36.93 -16.42 -4.64
C ILE A 126 -37.39 -15.89 -5.99
N HIS A 127 -36.63 -14.95 -6.56
CA HIS A 127 -36.80 -14.46 -7.94
C HIS A 127 -35.41 -14.36 -8.58
N GLU A 128 -34.97 -15.44 -9.22
CA GLU A 128 -33.68 -15.60 -9.91
C GLU A 128 -33.90 -16.08 -11.34
N PRO A 129 -34.09 -15.15 -12.29
CA PRO A 129 -34.29 -15.47 -13.70
C PRO A 129 -33.17 -16.33 -14.29
N ASP A 130 -31.91 -16.10 -13.87
CA ASP A 130 -30.74 -16.83 -14.35
C ASP A 130 -30.70 -18.31 -13.91
N LEU A 131 -31.43 -18.64 -12.83
CA LEU A 131 -31.63 -20.02 -12.38
C LEU A 131 -32.98 -20.59 -12.81
N GLU A 132 -33.71 -19.87 -13.68
CA GLU A 132 -35.10 -20.17 -14.07
C GLU A 132 -36.00 -20.39 -12.84
N TRP A 133 -35.75 -19.63 -11.77
CA TRP A 133 -36.45 -19.78 -10.49
C TRP A 133 -37.26 -18.54 -10.16
N ASP A 134 -38.59 -18.65 -10.21
CA ASP A 134 -39.48 -17.57 -9.81
C ASP A 134 -40.65 -18.11 -8.98
N ASP A 135 -40.57 -17.92 -7.66
CA ASP A 135 -41.60 -18.35 -6.72
C ASP A 135 -42.91 -17.54 -6.84
N TYR A 136 -42.93 -16.47 -7.65
CA TYR A 136 -44.09 -15.59 -7.84
C TYR A 136 -44.84 -15.84 -9.15
N ALA A 137 -44.30 -16.67 -10.05
CA ALA A 137 -44.76 -16.79 -11.44
C ALA A 137 -46.25 -17.18 -11.60
N ASP A 138 -46.80 -17.97 -10.66
CA ASP A 138 -48.15 -18.54 -10.77
C ASP A 138 -49.23 -17.73 -10.03
N GLN A 139 -48.89 -16.64 -9.32
CA GLN A 139 -49.84 -15.88 -8.50
C GLN A 139 -49.57 -14.36 -8.55
N ASP A 140 -50.61 -13.55 -8.72
CA ASP A 140 -50.54 -12.11 -8.47
C ASP A 140 -50.50 -11.83 -6.97
N VAL A 141 -49.38 -11.27 -6.49
CA VAL A 141 -49.13 -10.96 -5.07
C VAL A 141 -49.21 -9.46 -4.76
N LYS A 142 -49.46 -8.60 -5.77
CA LYS A 142 -49.49 -7.15 -5.60
C LYS A 142 -50.56 -6.75 -4.58
N GLY A 143 -50.17 -6.00 -3.55
CA GLY A 143 -51.05 -5.55 -2.47
C GLY A 143 -51.59 -6.67 -1.56
N LYS A 144 -51.04 -7.89 -1.63
CA LYS A 144 -51.46 -9.02 -0.78
C LYS A 144 -50.47 -9.29 0.34
N TRP A 145 -50.96 -9.95 1.39
CA TRP A 145 -50.09 -10.53 2.41
C TRP A 145 -49.52 -11.85 1.89
N VAL A 146 -48.21 -12.04 1.97
CA VAL A 146 -47.55 -13.26 1.50
C VAL A 146 -47.01 -14.09 2.66
N ILE A 147 -46.96 -15.42 2.49
CA ILE A 147 -46.31 -16.35 3.41
C ILE A 147 -45.15 -17.01 2.68
N LEU A 148 -43.98 -17.07 3.29
CA LEU A 148 -42.79 -17.65 2.70
C LEU A 148 -41.94 -18.42 3.72
N LEU A 149 -41.12 -19.35 3.23
CA LEU A 149 -40.16 -20.12 4.01
C LEU A 149 -38.84 -19.35 4.16
N ASP A 150 -38.25 -19.43 5.35
CA ASP A 150 -36.88 -18.96 5.61
C ASP A 150 -35.85 -19.87 4.92
N GLY A 151 -34.69 -19.32 4.60
CA GLY A 151 -33.62 -20.04 3.89
C GLY A 151 -33.85 -20.19 2.38
N ILE A 152 -33.29 -21.26 1.82
CA ILE A 152 -33.44 -21.65 0.40
C ILE A 152 -33.74 -23.16 0.30
N PRO A 153 -34.27 -23.65 -0.84
CA PRO A 153 -34.54 -25.08 -1.02
C PRO A 153 -33.30 -25.96 -0.76
N PRO A 154 -33.48 -27.17 -0.19
CA PRO A 154 -32.40 -28.13 -0.05
C PRO A 154 -31.89 -28.61 -1.42
N LYS A 155 -30.62 -29.06 -1.50
CA LYS A 155 -30.05 -29.62 -2.72
C LYS A 155 -30.88 -30.82 -3.17
N SER A 156 -31.28 -30.86 -4.44
CA SER A 156 -31.98 -32.02 -5.02
C SER A 156 -31.54 -32.25 -6.47
N ARG A 157 -31.74 -33.46 -6.99
CA ARG A 157 -31.47 -33.79 -8.41
C ARG A 157 -32.35 -33.02 -9.41
N LYS A 158 -33.49 -32.46 -8.98
CA LYS A 158 -34.48 -31.81 -9.86
C LYS A 158 -34.34 -30.29 -9.95
N HIS A 159 -33.45 -29.70 -9.17
CA HIS A 159 -33.36 -28.25 -9.01
C HIS A 159 -31.89 -27.78 -9.08
N PRO A 160 -31.62 -26.61 -9.68
CA PRO A 160 -30.26 -26.08 -9.77
C PRO A 160 -29.68 -25.84 -8.37
N THR A 161 -28.39 -26.10 -8.21
CA THR A 161 -27.68 -25.80 -6.97
C THR A 161 -27.40 -24.29 -6.94
N PHE A 162 -27.89 -23.61 -5.91
CA PHE A 162 -27.54 -22.20 -5.68
C PHE A 162 -26.03 -22.07 -5.47
N PRO A 163 -25.33 -21.22 -6.25
CA PRO A 163 -23.93 -20.87 -5.98
C PRO A 163 -23.79 -20.33 -4.54
N ASN A 164 -22.66 -20.59 -3.87
CA ASN A 164 -22.45 -20.20 -2.46
C ASN A 164 -22.74 -18.72 -2.21
N LYS A 165 -22.21 -17.84 -3.07
CA LYS A 165 -22.50 -16.40 -3.08
C LYS A 165 -24.00 -16.09 -3.11
N LEU A 166 -24.75 -16.73 -4.00
CA LEU A 166 -26.19 -16.50 -4.16
C LEU A 166 -26.98 -17.06 -2.97
N ARG A 167 -26.62 -18.26 -2.49
CA ARG A 167 -27.18 -18.85 -1.27
C ARG A 167 -27.06 -17.87 -0.11
N ARG A 168 -25.86 -17.32 0.12
CA ARG A 168 -25.62 -16.31 1.16
C ARG A 168 -26.45 -15.04 0.94
N GLN A 169 -26.55 -14.53 -0.28
CA GLN A 169 -27.39 -13.37 -0.60
C GLN A 169 -28.89 -13.60 -0.36
N TYR A 170 -29.39 -14.84 -0.36
CA TYR A 170 -30.77 -15.16 0.01
C TYR A 170 -30.97 -15.48 1.49
N THR A 171 -29.93 -15.95 2.18
CA THR A 171 -30.01 -16.34 3.60
C THR A 171 -29.56 -15.25 4.57
N ASN A 172 -28.85 -14.22 4.12
CA ASN A 172 -28.32 -13.17 5.00
C ASN A 172 -29.43 -12.17 5.46
N ALA A 173 -29.37 -11.69 6.70
CA ALA A 173 -30.50 -11.00 7.36
C ALA A 173 -30.70 -9.52 6.92
N TYR A 174 -29.66 -8.89 6.38
CA TYR A 174 -29.56 -7.43 6.33
C TYR A 174 -30.02 -6.81 5.01
N ASP A 175 -29.80 -7.50 3.88
CA ASP A 175 -30.10 -7.01 2.53
C ASP A 175 -30.39 -8.17 1.55
N SER A 176 -31.11 -9.21 2.01
CA SER A 176 -31.32 -10.38 1.15
C SER A 176 -32.06 -10.04 -0.14
N LEU A 177 -31.66 -10.72 -1.22
CA LEU A 177 -32.35 -10.66 -2.51
C LEU A 177 -33.84 -11.01 -2.36
N LYS A 178 -34.19 -11.82 -1.34
CA LYS A 178 -35.56 -12.12 -0.92
C LYS A 178 -36.38 -10.86 -0.60
N PHE A 179 -35.87 -9.95 0.23
CA PHE A 179 -36.58 -8.70 0.53
C PHE A 179 -36.66 -7.76 -0.67
N LYS A 180 -35.65 -7.77 -1.56
CA LYS A 180 -35.70 -7.01 -2.82
C LYS A 180 -36.77 -7.55 -3.77
N ALA A 181 -36.89 -8.87 -3.91
CA ALA A 181 -37.93 -9.52 -4.68
C ALA A 181 -39.32 -9.16 -4.13
N LEU A 182 -39.54 -9.34 -2.82
CA LEU A 182 -40.79 -8.98 -2.14
C LEU A 182 -41.18 -7.50 -2.37
N SER A 183 -40.20 -6.59 -2.30
CA SER A 183 -40.41 -5.16 -2.58
C SER A 183 -40.80 -4.88 -4.02
N LYS A 184 -40.10 -5.49 -4.99
CA LYS A 184 -40.37 -5.37 -6.44
C LYS A 184 -41.79 -5.80 -6.79
N HIS A 185 -42.32 -6.81 -6.09
CA HIS A 185 -43.67 -7.32 -6.26
C HIS A 185 -44.77 -6.49 -5.54
N GLN A 186 -44.42 -5.42 -4.82
CA GLN A 186 -45.37 -4.48 -4.21
C GLN A 186 -46.40 -5.16 -3.28
N ILE A 187 -45.95 -6.10 -2.44
CA ILE A 187 -46.79 -6.80 -1.47
C ILE A 187 -47.29 -5.86 -0.35
N ALA A 188 -48.38 -6.23 0.33
CA ALA A 188 -48.87 -5.51 1.50
C ALA A 188 -48.14 -5.88 2.80
N GLY A 189 -47.54 -7.07 2.88
CA GLY A 189 -46.77 -7.54 4.03
C GLY A 189 -46.41 -9.01 3.92
N ALA A 190 -45.54 -9.49 4.81
CA ALA A 190 -45.01 -10.86 4.74
C ALA A 190 -45.00 -11.59 6.09
N THR A 191 -45.34 -12.88 6.08
CA THR A 191 -45.08 -13.82 7.18
C THR A 191 -44.00 -14.81 6.76
N ILE A 192 -42.90 -14.82 7.51
CA ILE A 192 -41.80 -15.77 7.32
C ILE A 192 -42.03 -16.96 8.26
N ILE A 193 -41.82 -18.16 7.76
CA ILE A 193 -41.90 -19.41 8.51
C ILE A 193 -40.53 -20.07 8.48
N HIS A 194 -40.00 -20.42 9.67
CA HIS A 194 -38.71 -21.09 9.77
C HIS A 194 -38.72 -22.50 9.15
N ASN A 195 -37.56 -22.92 8.68
CA ASN A 195 -37.32 -24.32 8.37
C ASN A 195 -37.21 -25.16 9.67
N GLU A 196 -37.23 -26.49 9.52
CA GLU A 196 -37.21 -27.45 10.63
C GLU A 196 -36.07 -27.22 11.63
N ASN A 197 -34.82 -27.10 11.17
CA ASN A 197 -33.66 -26.90 12.06
C ASN A 197 -33.74 -25.59 12.88
N SER A 198 -34.25 -24.52 12.28
CA SER A 198 -34.44 -23.24 13.00
C SER A 198 -35.67 -23.28 13.91
N ALA A 199 -36.64 -24.13 13.63
CA ALA A 199 -37.80 -24.35 14.50
C ALA A 199 -37.43 -25.10 15.78
N GLU A 200 -36.54 -26.10 15.69
CA GLU A 200 -36.00 -26.82 16.85
C GLU A 200 -35.17 -25.92 17.79
N ASN A 201 -34.54 -24.87 17.23
CA ASN A 201 -33.71 -23.91 17.95
C ASN A 201 -34.34 -22.51 18.01
N TRP A 202 -35.67 -22.44 18.15
CA TRP A 202 -36.44 -21.18 18.08
C TRP A 202 -35.91 -20.10 19.04
N GLU A 203 -35.63 -20.44 20.29
CA GLU A 203 -35.16 -19.47 21.29
C GLU A 203 -33.88 -18.77 20.82
N THR A 204 -32.84 -19.51 20.42
CA THR A 204 -31.57 -18.92 19.97
C THR A 204 -31.70 -18.21 18.62
N SER A 205 -32.44 -18.82 17.68
CA SER A 205 -32.56 -18.34 16.30
C SER A 205 -33.40 -17.06 16.18
N VAL A 206 -34.52 -17.02 16.92
CA VAL A 206 -35.47 -15.90 16.86
C VAL A 206 -35.13 -14.84 17.86
N ILE A 207 -34.64 -15.15 19.06
CA ILE A 207 -34.27 -14.07 19.99
C ILE A 207 -33.10 -13.26 19.42
N ARG A 208 -32.16 -13.89 18.73
CA ARG A 208 -31.09 -13.20 17.98
C ARG A 208 -31.67 -12.32 16.87
N LYS A 209 -32.50 -12.85 15.96
CA LYS A 209 -33.15 -12.07 14.89
C LYS A 209 -34.14 -11.02 15.42
N TYR A 210 -34.78 -11.26 16.55
CA TYR A 210 -35.68 -10.36 17.23
C TYR A 210 -34.89 -9.18 17.77
N ARG A 211 -33.86 -9.40 18.59
CA ARG A 211 -32.94 -8.37 19.09
C ARG A 211 -32.27 -7.58 17.98
N PHE A 212 -31.87 -8.29 16.94
CA PHE A 212 -31.33 -7.74 15.72
C PHE A 212 -32.26 -6.66 15.12
N ASN A 213 -33.54 -6.98 14.91
CA ASN A 213 -34.51 -6.04 14.35
C ASN A 213 -34.98 -4.97 15.33
N TYR A 214 -34.68 -5.12 16.63
CA TYR A 214 -34.90 -4.11 17.65
C TYR A 214 -33.87 -2.97 17.60
N LEU A 215 -32.69 -3.16 17.00
CA LEU A 215 -31.64 -2.14 16.92
C LEU A 215 -31.20 -1.92 15.47
N ASN A 216 -31.40 -0.71 14.95
CA ASN A 216 -31.00 -0.37 13.58
C ASN A 216 -29.94 0.74 13.58
N TYR A 217 -28.97 0.64 12.67
CA TYR A 217 -27.99 1.71 12.46
C TYR A 217 -28.66 2.94 11.85
N VAL A 218 -28.34 4.13 12.38
CA VAL A 218 -28.72 5.41 11.76
C VAL A 218 -27.55 5.90 10.92
N LYS A 219 -27.70 5.95 9.59
CA LYS A 219 -26.75 6.73 8.77
C LYS A 219 -26.85 8.20 9.18
N SER A 220 -25.74 8.80 9.61
CA SER A 220 -25.66 10.22 9.95
C SER A 220 -25.72 11.17 8.75
N ASP A 221 -25.71 10.66 7.50
CA ASP A 221 -25.91 11.45 6.29
C ASP A 221 -27.25 11.16 5.61
N THR A 222 -28.18 12.09 5.79
CA THR A 222 -29.50 12.14 5.15
C THR A 222 -29.44 12.69 3.71
N THR A 223 -28.48 12.29 2.88
CA THR A 223 -28.41 12.77 1.48
C THR A 223 -28.34 11.70 0.41
N ASN A 224 -28.12 10.42 0.74
CA ASN A 224 -28.24 9.33 -0.25
C ASN A 224 -28.74 8.02 0.41
N ASN A 225 -30.05 7.93 0.57
CA ASN A 225 -30.77 6.69 0.90
C ASN A 225 -30.74 5.75 -0.33
N THR A 226 -29.67 4.98 -0.48
CA THR A 226 -29.59 3.92 -1.51
C THR A 226 -30.00 2.55 -1.01
N THR A 227 -30.28 2.38 0.29
CA THR A 227 -31.09 1.24 0.76
C THR A 227 -32.55 1.62 0.60
N PRO A 228 -33.35 0.93 -0.24
CA PRO A 228 -34.78 1.17 -0.32
C PRO A 228 -35.35 1.06 1.09
N GLU A 229 -36.00 2.11 1.57
CA GLU A 229 -36.82 2.03 2.78
C GLU A 229 -37.76 0.83 2.59
N ARG A 230 -37.57 -0.25 3.35
CA ARG A 230 -38.33 -1.49 3.16
C ARG A 230 -39.81 -1.14 3.41
N SER A 231 -40.59 -1.07 2.33
CA SER A 231 -41.90 -0.39 2.31
C SER A 231 -43.06 -1.18 2.92
N PHE A 232 -42.84 -2.41 3.37
CA PHE A 232 -43.89 -3.33 3.85
C PHE A 232 -43.52 -3.99 5.19
N PRO A 233 -44.50 -4.25 6.06
CA PRO A 233 -44.28 -4.97 7.32
C PRO A 233 -43.93 -6.44 7.07
N SER A 234 -43.10 -7.02 7.93
CA SER A 234 -42.76 -8.46 7.90
C SER A 234 -42.68 -9.02 9.31
N ILE A 235 -43.29 -10.18 9.51
CA ILE A 235 -43.29 -10.92 10.78
C ILE A 235 -42.71 -12.31 10.59
N LEU A 236 -42.17 -12.86 11.66
CA LEU A 236 -41.70 -14.24 11.77
C LEU A 236 -42.48 -14.91 12.90
N ILE A 237 -43.20 -15.99 12.61
CA ILE A 237 -44.11 -16.63 13.57
C ILE A 237 -43.50 -17.90 14.18
N HIS A 238 -43.87 -18.19 15.43
CA HIS A 238 -43.43 -19.38 16.16
C HIS A 238 -43.83 -20.66 15.39
N PRO A 239 -42.97 -21.71 15.34
CA PRO A 239 -43.21 -22.94 14.62
C PRO A 239 -44.54 -23.60 14.96
N GLN A 240 -44.95 -23.57 16.24
CA GLN A 240 -46.27 -24.08 16.66
C GLN A 240 -47.43 -23.29 16.04
N ILE A 241 -47.28 -21.97 15.90
CA ILE A 241 -48.28 -21.12 15.21
C ILE A 241 -48.28 -21.45 13.72
N ALA A 242 -47.10 -21.56 13.10
CA ALA A 242 -46.97 -21.94 11.69
C ALA A 242 -47.57 -23.33 11.39
N GLN A 243 -47.35 -24.30 12.28
CA GLN A 243 -47.92 -25.63 12.17
C GLN A 243 -49.44 -25.57 12.26
N SER A 244 -49.99 -24.93 13.30
CA SER A 244 -51.43 -24.74 13.46
C SER A 244 -52.08 -24.06 12.25
N LEU A 245 -51.39 -23.05 11.70
CA LEU A 245 -51.81 -22.32 10.51
C LEU A 245 -51.87 -23.24 9.27
N LEU A 246 -50.81 -24.00 9.01
CA LEU A 246 -50.64 -24.76 7.78
C LEU A 246 -51.19 -26.20 7.81
N THR A 247 -51.62 -26.73 8.95
CA THR A 247 -52.26 -28.06 9.01
C THR A 247 -53.43 -28.17 8.02
N GLY A 248 -53.39 -29.18 7.13
CA GLY A 248 -54.41 -29.42 6.10
C GLY A 248 -54.19 -28.67 4.78
N GLN A 249 -53.10 -27.91 4.64
CA GLN A 249 -52.69 -27.25 3.38
C GLN A 249 -51.85 -28.20 2.50
N PRO A 250 -51.71 -27.93 1.19
CA PRO A 250 -51.04 -28.85 0.24
C PRO A 250 -49.52 -28.95 0.42
N PHE A 251 -48.94 -28.26 1.41
CA PHE A 251 -47.56 -28.44 1.83
C PHE A 251 -47.46 -28.42 3.36
N HIS A 252 -46.40 -29.05 3.84
CA HIS A 252 -45.99 -28.97 5.23
C HIS A 252 -44.57 -28.38 5.25
N PRO A 253 -44.30 -27.31 6.01
CA PRO A 253 -43.04 -26.53 5.90
C PRO A 253 -41.78 -27.34 6.26
N TRP A 254 -41.93 -28.50 6.90
CA TRP A 254 -40.85 -29.41 7.29
C TRP A 254 -40.82 -30.72 6.45
N GLU A 255 -41.65 -30.86 5.41
CA GLU A 255 -41.46 -31.94 4.43
C GLU A 255 -40.41 -31.52 3.38
N GLN A 256 -39.28 -32.24 3.27
CA GLN A 256 -38.19 -31.92 2.35
C GLN A 256 -38.50 -32.29 0.87
N LYS A 257 -39.60 -31.79 0.29
CA LYS A 257 -40.08 -32.23 -1.05
C LYS A 257 -39.62 -31.42 -2.26
N GLY A 258 -38.75 -30.41 -2.11
CA GLY A 258 -38.23 -29.62 -3.25
C GLY A 258 -38.96 -28.28 -3.44
N SER A 259 -39.01 -27.74 -4.66
CA SER A 259 -39.64 -26.43 -4.94
C SER A 259 -41.14 -26.45 -4.67
N TYR A 260 -41.64 -25.40 -4.01
CA TYR A 260 -43.08 -25.19 -3.84
C TYR A 260 -43.58 -24.16 -4.84
N ARG A 261 -44.64 -24.49 -5.59
CA ARG A 261 -45.34 -23.49 -6.40
C ARG A 261 -46.18 -22.57 -5.51
N SER A 262 -46.31 -21.31 -5.91
CA SER A 262 -47.16 -20.35 -5.19
C SER A 262 -48.64 -20.68 -5.30
N PHE A 263 -49.41 -20.46 -4.23
CA PHE A 263 -50.86 -20.63 -4.24
C PHE A 263 -51.55 -19.80 -3.13
N THR A 264 -52.86 -19.55 -3.28
CA THR A 264 -53.66 -18.79 -2.29
C THR A 264 -54.19 -19.70 -1.17
N LEU A 265 -54.03 -19.29 0.09
CA LEU A 265 -54.52 -20.00 1.28
C LEU A 265 -55.98 -19.60 1.59
N LYS A 266 -56.94 -20.32 1.00
CA LYS A 266 -58.38 -19.93 1.01
C LYS A 266 -59.04 -19.97 2.40
N ASP A 267 -58.68 -20.94 3.25
CA ASP A 267 -59.30 -21.12 4.58
C ASP A 267 -58.61 -20.34 5.70
N ILE A 268 -57.66 -19.49 5.34
CA ILE A 268 -56.81 -18.73 6.25
C ILE A 268 -57.00 -17.25 5.95
N GLN A 269 -57.18 -16.44 7.00
CA GLN A 269 -57.10 -15.00 6.91
C GLN A 269 -56.16 -14.47 8.00
N ILE A 270 -55.38 -13.45 7.68
CA ILE A 270 -54.44 -12.82 8.60
C ILE A 270 -54.74 -11.33 8.73
N SER A 271 -54.66 -10.82 9.96
CA SER A 271 -54.65 -9.39 10.29
C SER A 271 -53.47 -9.11 11.21
N VAL A 272 -52.76 -8.01 10.96
CA VAL A 272 -51.52 -7.66 11.69
C VAL A 272 -51.57 -6.21 12.12
N THR A 273 -51.30 -5.99 13.41
CA THR A 273 -51.15 -4.67 14.01
C THR A 273 -49.73 -4.54 14.53
N ILE A 274 -49.00 -3.51 14.07
CA ILE A 274 -47.66 -3.18 14.52
C ILE A 274 -47.65 -1.74 15.03
N ASP A 275 -47.58 -1.60 16.36
CA ASP A 275 -47.38 -0.32 17.01
C ASP A 275 -45.94 -0.23 17.54
N CYS A 276 -45.08 0.41 16.75
CA CYS A 276 -43.66 0.55 17.03
C CYS A 276 -43.29 2.01 17.27
N ARG A 277 -42.55 2.26 18.35
CA ARG A 277 -41.92 3.56 18.64
C ARG A 277 -40.42 3.41 18.53
N GLU A 278 -39.76 4.43 17.98
CA GLU A 278 -38.32 4.47 17.84
C GLU A 278 -37.68 5.39 18.88
N ARG A 279 -36.58 4.95 19.47
CA ARG A 279 -35.74 5.74 20.38
C ARG A 279 -34.31 5.71 19.87
N LYS A 280 -33.74 6.88 19.60
CA LYS A 280 -32.30 7.00 19.32
C LYS A 280 -31.51 6.69 20.59
N ILE A 281 -30.49 5.85 20.45
CA ILE A 281 -29.51 5.56 21.50
C ILE A 281 -28.11 5.62 20.87
N ASN A 282 -27.10 5.99 21.66
CA ASN A 282 -25.72 5.89 21.22
C ASN A 282 -25.07 4.70 21.92
N CYS A 283 -24.32 3.91 21.16
CA CYS A 283 -23.32 3.01 21.69
C CYS A 283 -21.92 3.54 21.31
N TYR A 284 -20.86 2.83 21.64
CA TYR A 284 -19.51 3.37 21.47
C TYR A 284 -18.54 2.33 20.95
N ASN A 285 -17.83 2.64 19.86
CA ASN A 285 -16.52 2.03 19.70
C ASN A 285 -15.59 2.67 20.74
N VAL A 286 -14.68 1.87 21.30
CA VAL A 286 -13.63 2.36 22.21
C VAL A 286 -12.30 2.22 21.48
N GLY A 287 -11.40 3.20 21.53
CA GLY A 287 -10.15 3.08 20.78
C GLY A 287 -9.00 3.86 21.37
N ALA A 288 -7.78 3.42 21.06
CA ALA A 288 -6.54 3.99 21.57
C ALA A 288 -5.45 3.98 20.50
N LEU A 289 -4.61 5.01 20.47
CA LEU A 289 -3.47 5.10 19.59
C LEU A 289 -2.17 4.85 20.37
N VAL A 290 -1.46 3.79 20.00
CA VAL A 290 -0.04 3.60 20.35
C VAL A 290 0.78 4.47 19.39
N PRO A 291 1.60 5.42 19.87
CA PRO A 291 2.39 6.27 19.00
C PRO A 291 3.51 5.46 18.32
N GLY A 292 3.77 5.78 17.05
CA GLY A 292 4.94 5.28 16.32
C GLY A 292 6.20 6.05 16.70
N THR A 293 7.37 5.39 16.57
CA THR A 293 8.68 5.99 16.83
C THR A 293 9.28 6.70 15.62
N ASP A 294 8.82 6.40 14.40
CA ASP A 294 9.36 6.94 13.16
C ASP A 294 8.52 8.11 12.62
N PRO A 295 9.04 9.36 12.60
CA PRO A 295 8.30 10.52 12.12
C PRO A 295 7.91 10.43 10.63
N SER A 296 8.65 9.68 9.81
CA SER A 296 8.34 9.50 8.39
C SER A 296 7.12 8.60 8.16
N LEU A 297 6.88 7.66 9.07
CA LEU A 297 5.79 6.69 9.01
C LEU A 297 4.58 7.09 9.88
N LYS A 298 4.56 8.31 10.43
CA LYS A 298 3.49 8.79 11.33
C LYS A 298 2.09 8.82 10.70
N HIS A 299 2.03 8.79 9.37
CA HIS A 299 0.80 8.78 8.58
C HIS A 299 0.41 7.39 8.07
N GLU A 300 1.19 6.35 8.38
CA GLU A 300 0.88 4.95 8.05
C GLU A 300 0.47 4.23 9.33
N VAL A 301 -0.81 3.88 9.46
CA VAL A 301 -1.37 3.33 10.70
C VAL A 301 -1.85 1.90 10.50
N VAL A 302 -1.42 1.01 11.39
CA VAL A 302 -1.97 -0.35 11.49
C VAL A 302 -3.16 -0.31 12.46
N THR A 303 -4.32 -0.78 12.02
CA THR A 303 -5.49 -0.94 12.92
C THR A 303 -5.57 -2.36 13.46
N VAL A 304 -5.92 -2.49 14.73
CA VAL A 304 -6.14 -3.77 15.40
C VAL A 304 -7.47 -3.71 16.12
N GLY A 305 -8.37 -4.65 15.87
CA GLY A 305 -9.70 -4.61 16.45
C GLY A 305 -10.29 -5.96 16.86
N ALA A 306 -11.26 -5.88 17.76
CA ALA A 306 -12.05 -6.97 18.32
C ALA A 306 -13.42 -6.41 18.71
N HIS A 307 -14.50 -7.19 18.63
CA HIS A 307 -15.81 -6.68 19.02
C HIS A 307 -16.05 -6.83 20.53
N LEU A 308 -16.66 -5.81 21.14
CA LEU A 308 -16.87 -5.74 22.59
C LEU A 308 -18.28 -6.16 23.01
N ASP A 309 -19.28 -6.02 22.15
CA ASP A 309 -20.63 -6.48 22.47
C ASP A 309 -20.79 -7.99 22.30
N HIS A 310 -21.81 -8.54 22.93
CA HIS A 310 -22.28 -9.90 22.72
C HIS A 310 -23.82 -9.93 22.86
N LEU A 311 -24.43 -11.12 22.99
CA LEU A 311 -25.88 -11.32 22.88
C LEU A 311 -26.71 -10.82 24.08
N GLY A 312 -26.10 -10.56 25.24
CA GLY A 312 -26.79 -10.12 26.45
C GLY A 312 -27.58 -11.20 27.19
N ARG A 313 -28.48 -10.79 28.08
CA ARG A 313 -29.38 -11.69 28.80
C ARG A 313 -30.56 -12.13 27.93
N ILE A 314 -30.72 -13.41 27.62
CA ILE A 314 -31.85 -14.00 26.88
C ILE A 314 -32.62 -14.94 27.82
N GLY A 315 -33.91 -14.68 28.01
CA GLY A 315 -34.70 -15.38 29.03
C GLY A 315 -34.08 -15.21 30.42
N ASN A 316 -33.86 -16.31 31.11
CA ASN A 316 -33.18 -16.34 32.41
C ASN A 316 -31.65 -16.46 32.32
N SER A 317 -31.11 -16.68 31.12
CA SER A 317 -29.70 -16.96 30.89
C SER A 317 -28.94 -15.70 30.47
N ILE A 318 -27.70 -15.58 30.91
CA ILE A 318 -26.77 -14.53 30.45
C ILE A 318 -25.83 -15.17 29.44
N TYR A 319 -25.62 -14.50 28.31
CA TYR A 319 -24.67 -14.94 27.30
C TYR A 319 -23.42 -14.09 27.52
N ASN A 320 -22.45 -14.63 28.26
CA ASN A 320 -21.29 -13.86 28.69
C ASN A 320 -20.27 -13.65 27.56
N GLY A 321 -20.27 -14.48 26.52
CA GLY A 321 -19.40 -14.29 25.35
C GLY A 321 -17.93 -14.25 25.74
N ALA A 322 -17.48 -15.28 26.47
CA ALA A 322 -16.12 -15.37 26.94
C ALA A 322 -15.15 -15.52 25.77
N ASN A 323 -15.40 -16.49 24.87
CA ASN A 323 -14.62 -16.64 23.64
C ASN A 323 -15.08 -15.66 22.55
N ASP A 324 -16.36 -15.27 22.52
CA ASP A 324 -16.99 -14.43 21.50
C ASP A 324 -17.55 -13.10 22.08
N ASP A 325 -16.78 -12.02 22.19
CA ASP A 325 -15.34 -11.95 21.91
C ASP A 325 -14.58 -11.22 23.03
N ALA A 326 -14.90 -11.54 24.29
CA ALA A 326 -14.11 -11.05 25.42
C ALA A 326 -12.63 -11.47 25.32
N SER A 327 -12.38 -12.64 24.74
CA SER A 327 -11.05 -13.19 24.49
C SER A 327 -10.22 -12.33 23.53
N GLY A 328 -10.77 -11.92 22.39
CA GLY A 328 -10.12 -11.03 21.44
C GLY A 328 -9.84 -9.66 22.04
N CYS A 329 -10.78 -9.15 22.84
CA CYS A 329 -10.60 -7.92 23.59
C CYS A 329 -9.43 -8.02 24.59
N ALA A 330 -9.36 -9.13 25.35
CA ALA A 330 -8.32 -9.33 26.37
C ALA A 330 -6.91 -9.40 25.78
N ILE A 331 -6.71 -10.14 24.67
CA ILE A 331 -5.39 -10.21 24.04
C ILE A 331 -4.98 -8.90 23.39
N THR A 332 -5.94 -8.12 22.87
CA THR A 332 -5.68 -6.80 22.30
C THR A 332 -5.22 -5.81 23.38
N LEU A 333 -5.80 -5.86 24.58
CA LEU A 333 -5.36 -5.04 25.72
C LEU A 333 -3.93 -5.40 26.20
N GLU A 334 -3.60 -6.68 26.28
CA GLU A 334 -2.24 -7.10 26.66
C GLU A 334 -1.19 -6.80 25.58
N ALA A 335 -1.56 -6.94 24.30
CA ALA A 335 -0.72 -6.49 23.19
C ALA A 335 -0.48 -4.97 23.26
N ALA A 336 -1.51 -4.17 23.56
CA ALA A 336 -1.40 -2.72 23.74
C ALA A 336 -0.41 -2.34 24.84
N LYS A 337 -0.50 -3.00 26.00
CA LYS A 337 0.41 -2.80 27.14
C LYS A 337 1.87 -3.09 26.75
N THR A 338 2.09 -4.13 25.97
CA THR A 338 3.46 -4.49 25.53
C THR A 338 3.96 -3.54 24.43
N LEU A 339 3.09 -3.13 23.50
CA LEU A 339 3.43 -2.16 22.44
C LEU A 339 3.77 -0.78 22.99
N ILE A 340 3.08 -0.27 24.02
CA ILE A 340 3.43 1.04 24.58
C ILE A 340 4.77 1.03 25.33
N GLN A 341 5.16 -0.14 25.87
CA GLN A 341 6.48 -0.35 26.46
C GLN A 341 7.58 -0.48 25.39
N ASN A 342 7.22 -1.03 24.23
CA ASN A 342 8.12 -1.24 23.08
C ASN A 342 7.49 -0.68 21.80
N PRO A 343 7.42 0.66 21.63
CA PRO A 343 6.65 1.26 20.55
C PRO A 343 7.18 0.88 19.14
N PRO A 344 6.28 0.49 18.21
CA PRO A 344 6.66 0.23 16.82
C PRO A 344 7.07 1.49 16.05
N ARG A 345 7.61 1.34 14.84
CA ARG A 345 7.89 2.50 13.96
C ARG A 345 6.62 3.21 13.49
N ARG A 346 5.63 2.48 12.98
CA ARG A 346 4.28 3.00 12.65
C ARG A 346 3.40 3.13 13.88
N PRO A 347 2.51 4.13 13.93
CA PRO A 347 1.43 4.13 14.92
C PRO A 347 0.51 2.91 14.77
N VAL A 348 -0.03 2.43 15.90
CA VAL A 348 -1.02 1.35 15.94
C VAL A 348 -2.30 1.88 16.58
N LEU A 349 -3.42 1.79 15.86
CA LEU A 349 -4.74 2.22 16.32
C LEU A 349 -5.57 0.99 16.73
N LEU A 350 -5.79 0.86 18.02
CA LEU A 350 -6.61 -0.18 18.63
C LEU A 350 -8.07 0.25 18.61
N VAL A 351 -8.99 -0.63 18.23
CA VAL A 351 -10.43 -0.34 18.20
C VAL A 351 -11.26 -1.53 18.69
N PHE A 352 -12.03 -1.31 19.75
CA PHE A 352 -12.99 -2.26 20.30
C PHE A 352 -14.38 -1.89 19.75
N TYR A 353 -14.92 -2.71 18.86
CA TYR A 353 -16.12 -2.39 18.12
C TYR A 353 -17.39 -2.64 18.92
N THR A 354 -18.45 -1.92 18.56
CA THR A 354 -19.80 -2.14 19.08
C THR A 354 -20.74 -2.56 17.96
N GLY A 355 -21.73 -3.38 18.26
CA GLY A 355 -22.77 -3.74 17.32
C GLY A 355 -22.33 -4.71 16.24
N GLU A 356 -21.32 -5.56 16.52
CA GLU A 356 -20.97 -6.69 15.65
C GLU A 356 -22.17 -7.63 15.52
N GLU A 357 -22.72 -8.03 16.67
CA GLU A 357 -23.84 -8.97 16.80
C GLU A 357 -25.13 -8.50 16.12
N VAL A 358 -25.17 -7.19 15.88
CA VAL A 358 -26.23 -6.49 15.19
C VAL A 358 -25.75 -5.87 13.87
N GLY A 359 -24.82 -6.53 13.19
CA GLY A 359 -24.46 -6.29 11.78
C GLY A 359 -23.19 -5.50 11.55
N MET A 360 -22.17 -5.70 12.39
CA MET A 360 -20.87 -5.06 12.24
C MET A 360 -21.00 -3.53 12.14
N ILE A 361 -21.94 -2.97 12.92
CA ILE A 361 -22.33 -1.56 12.83
C ILE A 361 -21.18 -0.66 13.29
N GLY A 362 -20.40 -1.10 14.28
CA GLY A 362 -19.26 -0.39 14.83
C GLY A 362 -18.14 -0.20 13.82
N SER A 363 -17.67 -1.27 13.19
CA SER A 363 -16.64 -1.20 12.14
C SER A 363 -17.15 -0.46 10.90
N ARG A 364 -18.43 -0.64 10.52
CA ARG A 364 -19.07 0.16 9.47
C ARG A 364 -19.01 1.66 9.76
N HIS A 365 -19.36 2.05 10.98
CA HIS A 365 -19.35 3.45 11.39
C HIS A 365 -17.92 3.98 11.49
N PHE A 366 -16.98 3.17 12.00
CA PHE A 366 -15.57 3.52 12.06
C PHE A 366 -15.00 3.84 10.68
N ILE A 367 -15.26 2.99 9.68
CA ILE A 367 -14.83 3.25 8.30
C ILE A 367 -15.58 4.42 7.68
N ALA A 368 -16.84 4.68 8.03
CA ALA A 368 -17.55 5.85 7.53
C ALA A 368 -16.97 7.17 8.10
N TYR A 369 -16.54 7.16 9.36
CA TYR A 369 -16.08 8.33 10.10
C TYR A 369 -14.76 8.06 10.86
N PRO A 370 -13.67 7.72 10.16
CA PRO A 370 -12.44 7.30 10.82
C PRO A 370 -11.74 8.49 11.51
N PRO A 371 -11.02 8.28 12.62
CA PRO A 371 -10.30 9.34 13.32
C PRO A 371 -9.06 9.84 12.54
N ILE A 372 -8.66 9.11 11.51
CA ILE A 372 -7.56 9.39 10.58
C ILE A 372 -8.06 9.17 9.14
N PRO A 373 -7.43 9.78 8.12
CA PRO A 373 -7.75 9.49 6.73
C PRO A 373 -7.71 7.98 6.41
N LYS A 374 -8.61 7.48 5.55
CA LYS A 374 -8.71 6.04 5.24
C LYS A 374 -7.46 5.48 4.58
N ASP A 375 -6.88 6.26 3.67
CA ASP A 375 -5.65 6.00 2.94
C ASP A 375 -4.41 5.97 3.86
N HIS A 376 -4.52 6.49 5.08
CA HIS A 376 -3.50 6.34 6.10
C HIS A 376 -3.58 4.97 6.81
N ILE A 377 -4.66 4.20 6.66
CA ILE A 377 -4.77 2.85 7.25
C ILE A 377 -4.13 1.85 6.30
N VAL A 378 -2.93 1.37 6.65
CA VAL A 378 -2.14 0.49 5.76
C VAL A 378 -2.48 -0.99 5.92
N LEU A 379 -3.07 -1.38 7.06
CA LEU A 379 -3.46 -2.74 7.37
C LEU A 379 -4.46 -2.77 8.52
N ASN A 380 -5.48 -3.63 8.43
CA ASN A 380 -6.36 -3.99 9.52
C ASN A 380 -6.10 -5.42 10.00
N ILE A 381 -6.05 -5.64 11.31
CA ILE A 381 -6.02 -6.97 11.95
C ILE A 381 -7.25 -7.07 12.85
N ASN A 382 -8.15 -7.99 12.54
CA ASN A 382 -9.33 -8.28 13.34
C ASN A 382 -9.17 -9.61 14.07
N ILE A 383 -9.51 -9.62 15.34
CA ILE A 383 -9.40 -10.77 16.21
C ILE A 383 -10.81 -11.31 16.43
N GLU A 384 -10.96 -12.63 16.31
CA GLU A 384 -12.25 -13.31 16.47
C GLU A 384 -12.04 -14.67 17.15
N GLN A 385 -12.75 -14.94 18.25
CA GLN A 385 -12.97 -16.30 18.78
C GLN A 385 -11.66 -17.06 19.09
N ILE A 386 -10.90 -16.58 20.07
CA ILE A 386 -9.60 -17.17 20.44
C ILE A 386 -9.61 -17.72 21.86
N GLY A 387 -9.21 -18.98 22.03
CA GLY A 387 -8.87 -19.52 23.34
C GLY A 387 -9.87 -20.51 23.93
N SER A 388 -10.94 -20.89 23.22
CA SER A 388 -11.81 -21.98 23.66
C SER A 388 -11.04 -23.30 23.82
N LYS A 389 -11.34 -24.06 24.88
CA LYS A 389 -10.88 -25.45 25.07
C LYS A 389 -11.50 -26.42 24.05
N ASN A 390 -12.68 -26.08 23.52
CA ASN A 390 -13.45 -26.91 22.56
C ASN A 390 -13.29 -26.42 21.12
N ARG A 391 -12.17 -25.72 20.84
CA ARG A 391 -11.79 -25.24 19.51
C ARG A 391 -11.57 -26.39 18.52
N THR A 392 -11.88 -26.12 17.26
CA THR A 392 -11.74 -27.10 16.16
C THR A 392 -10.31 -27.21 15.61
N ILE A 393 -9.43 -26.25 15.90
CA ILE A 393 -8.01 -26.27 15.52
C ILE A 393 -7.11 -26.07 16.75
N ALA A 394 -5.94 -26.72 16.78
CA ALA A 394 -5.08 -26.71 17.96
C ALA A 394 -4.44 -25.34 18.26
N GLY A 395 -4.07 -24.57 17.23
CA GLY A 395 -3.43 -23.25 17.35
C GLY A 395 -4.27 -22.11 16.76
N ILE A 396 -3.72 -21.35 15.81
CA ILE A 396 -4.33 -20.14 15.24
C ILE A 396 -4.31 -20.19 13.72
N THR A 397 -5.44 -19.83 13.11
CA THR A 397 -5.52 -19.56 11.67
C THR A 397 -5.70 -18.07 11.42
N ALA A 398 -4.91 -17.53 10.50
CA ALA A 398 -5.09 -16.19 9.96
C ALA A 398 -5.53 -16.24 8.49
N PHE A 399 -6.45 -15.34 8.12
CA PHE A 399 -6.93 -15.15 6.76
C PHE A 399 -6.60 -13.74 6.32
N GLY A 400 -5.82 -13.57 5.26
CA GLY A 400 -5.44 -12.24 4.77
C GLY A 400 -4.67 -12.26 3.45
N PRO A 401 -4.18 -11.12 2.96
CA PRO A 401 -3.38 -11.05 1.74
C PRO A 401 -2.12 -11.91 1.81
N LYS A 402 -1.83 -12.66 0.75
CA LYS A 402 -0.71 -13.63 0.69
C LYS A 402 0.63 -13.09 1.18
N GLN A 403 0.92 -11.81 0.92
CA GLN A 403 2.19 -11.16 1.27
C GLN A 403 2.51 -11.19 2.78
N PHE A 404 1.52 -11.35 3.66
CA PHE A 404 1.74 -11.37 5.11
C PHE A 404 1.93 -12.77 5.71
N SER A 405 1.79 -13.82 4.89
CA SER A 405 1.85 -15.22 5.33
C SER A 405 3.14 -15.57 6.07
N ASP A 406 4.29 -15.28 5.44
CA ASP A 406 5.59 -15.63 6.02
C ASP A 406 5.86 -14.92 7.35
N GLN A 407 5.41 -13.67 7.46
CA GLN A 407 5.58 -12.87 8.66
C GLN A 407 4.70 -13.37 9.79
N PHE A 408 3.45 -13.73 9.51
CA PHE A 408 2.55 -14.33 10.49
C PHE A 408 3.14 -15.62 11.07
N ILE A 409 3.60 -16.54 10.22
CA ILE A 409 4.20 -17.80 10.66
C ILE A 409 5.48 -17.56 11.47
N LYS A 410 6.32 -16.59 11.09
CA LYS A 410 7.54 -16.24 11.84
C LYS A 410 7.27 -15.57 13.18
N SER A 411 6.12 -14.89 13.34
CA SER A 411 5.75 -14.22 14.58
C SER A 411 5.27 -15.19 15.68
N GLY A 412 4.85 -16.40 15.35
CA GLY A 412 4.31 -17.35 16.32
C GLY A 412 5.35 -18.22 17.01
N LEU A 413 6.34 -17.58 17.65
CA LEU A 413 7.49 -18.25 18.29
C LEU A 413 7.11 -19.25 19.40
N LEU A 414 5.95 -19.08 20.03
CA LEU A 414 5.46 -19.95 21.12
C LEU A 414 4.56 -21.11 20.65
N PHE A 415 4.27 -21.18 19.36
CA PHE A 415 3.48 -22.25 18.75
C PHE A 415 4.38 -23.24 18.02
N ASN A 416 3.97 -24.49 17.93
CA ASN A 416 4.61 -25.39 16.97
C ASN A 416 4.27 -24.93 15.56
N LYS A 417 5.19 -25.11 14.61
CA LYS A 417 5.00 -24.67 13.22
C LYS A 417 3.71 -25.19 12.58
N ASN A 418 3.26 -26.39 12.96
CA ASN A 418 2.04 -27.02 12.43
C ASN A 418 0.75 -26.51 13.09
N ASP A 419 0.84 -25.77 14.20
CA ASP A 419 -0.31 -25.21 14.91
C ASP A 419 -0.72 -23.83 14.36
N LEU A 420 0.10 -23.25 13.48
CA LEU A 420 -0.19 -21.98 12.81
C LEU A 420 -0.54 -22.22 11.34
N GLN A 421 -1.64 -21.63 10.90
CA GLN A 421 -2.06 -21.66 9.51
C GLN A 421 -2.30 -20.24 9.01
N TYR A 422 -1.80 -19.94 7.80
CA TYR A 422 -2.17 -18.74 7.07
C TYR A 422 -2.85 -19.13 5.77
N VAL A 423 -4.06 -18.61 5.55
CA VAL A 423 -4.84 -18.88 4.34
C VAL A 423 -4.99 -17.58 3.56
N PRO A 424 -4.39 -17.48 2.35
CA PRO A 424 -4.56 -16.32 1.49
C PRO A 424 -6.03 -16.04 1.17
N LEU A 425 -6.49 -14.80 1.30
CA LEU A 425 -7.85 -14.40 0.92
C LEU A 425 -8.10 -14.56 -0.57
N GLU A 426 -7.05 -14.52 -1.38
CA GLU A 426 -7.10 -14.80 -2.82
C GLU A 426 -7.66 -16.22 -3.10
N ASP A 427 -7.48 -17.15 -2.16
CA ASP A 427 -7.96 -18.53 -2.28
C ASP A 427 -9.38 -18.70 -1.67
N ASN A 428 -9.80 -17.80 -0.76
CA ASN A 428 -11.11 -17.87 -0.10
C ASN A 428 -11.59 -16.51 0.43
N VAL A 429 -11.97 -15.61 -0.49
CA VAL A 429 -12.43 -14.26 -0.14
C VAL A 429 -13.71 -14.25 0.68
N GLU A 430 -14.51 -15.32 0.66
CA GLU A 430 -15.83 -15.34 1.31
C GLU A 430 -15.75 -15.20 2.84
N ILE A 431 -14.63 -15.61 3.44
CA ILE A 431 -14.44 -15.63 4.90
C ILE A 431 -14.31 -14.24 5.52
N ILE A 432 -13.96 -13.21 4.74
CA ILE A 432 -13.80 -11.85 5.27
C ILE A 432 -15.13 -11.16 5.55
N PHE A 433 -16.18 -11.61 4.87
CA PHE A 433 -17.48 -11.01 5.00
C PHE A 433 -18.24 -11.58 6.20
N ASP A 434 -19.14 -10.79 6.79
CA ASP A 434 -19.78 -11.05 8.08
C ASP A 434 -18.77 -11.02 9.26
N THR A 435 -17.72 -10.19 9.15
CA THR A 435 -16.77 -9.86 10.24
C THR A 435 -16.53 -8.35 10.26
N ASP A 436 -15.94 -7.83 11.33
CA ASP A 436 -15.56 -6.40 11.40
C ASP A 436 -14.49 -6.00 10.35
N SER A 437 -13.82 -6.96 9.70
CA SER A 437 -12.93 -6.69 8.55
C SER A 437 -13.66 -6.41 7.24
N GLU A 438 -14.95 -6.71 7.13
CA GLU A 438 -15.71 -6.57 5.87
C GLU A 438 -15.64 -5.15 5.31
N TYR A 439 -15.85 -4.14 6.15
CA TYR A 439 -15.91 -2.75 5.70
C TYR A 439 -14.55 -2.17 5.36
N PHE A 440 -13.47 -2.66 5.97
CA PHE A 440 -12.10 -2.33 5.59
C PHE A 440 -11.80 -2.88 4.19
N TYR A 441 -12.04 -4.18 3.98
CA TYR A 441 -11.83 -4.85 2.71
C TYR A 441 -12.62 -4.19 1.56
N ARG A 442 -13.90 -3.87 1.79
CA ARG A 442 -14.74 -3.17 0.79
C ARG A 442 -14.25 -1.77 0.43
N ASN A 443 -13.43 -1.14 1.27
CA ASN A 443 -12.82 0.16 1.00
C ASN A 443 -11.36 0.04 0.51
N GLY A 444 -10.91 -1.16 0.11
CA GLY A 444 -9.58 -1.38 -0.44
C GLY A 444 -8.45 -1.46 0.60
N ILE A 445 -8.79 -1.53 1.90
CA ILE A 445 -7.80 -1.63 2.98
C ILE A 445 -7.44 -3.11 3.19
N PRO A 446 -6.16 -3.51 3.07
CA PRO A 446 -5.71 -4.86 3.40
C PRO A 446 -6.15 -5.26 4.80
N SER A 447 -6.69 -6.47 4.95
CA SER A 447 -7.31 -6.91 6.20
C SER A 447 -6.97 -8.36 6.50
N ILE A 448 -6.63 -8.64 7.77
CA ILE A 448 -6.32 -9.97 8.29
C ILE A 448 -7.32 -10.31 9.38
N ILE A 449 -7.91 -11.49 9.34
CA ILE A 449 -8.71 -12.04 10.45
C ILE A 449 -7.88 -13.12 11.13
N MET A 450 -7.84 -13.11 12.45
CA MET A 450 -7.13 -14.10 13.26
C MET A 450 -8.08 -14.78 14.25
N GLY A 451 -8.11 -16.12 14.24
CA GLY A 451 -8.99 -16.87 15.12
C GLY A 451 -8.54 -18.32 15.38
N SER A 452 -9.22 -18.99 16.30
CA SER A 452 -8.95 -20.40 16.67
C SER A 452 -9.97 -21.41 16.12
N GLY A 453 -10.62 -21.05 15.00
CA GLY A 453 -11.66 -21.86 14.36
C GLY A 453 -12.99 -21.86 15.13
N GLY A 454 -13.94 -22.68 14.69
CA GLY A 454 -15.23 -22.81 15.38
C GLY A 454 -15.11 -23.56 16.71
N PHE A 455 -16.12 -23.42 17.58
CA PHE A 455 -16.24 -24.07 18.88
C PHE A 455 -17.72 -24.39 19.21
N SER A 456 -17.97 -25.32 20.12
CA SER A 456 -19.33 -25.84 20.40
C SER A 456 -20.26 -24.86 21.11
N GLU A 457 -19.70 -23.92 21.87
CA GLU A 457 -20.46 -22.95 22.69
C GLU A 457 -20.70 -21.61 21.97
N TYR A 458 -20.47 -21.53 20.66
CA TYR A 458 -20.69 -20.31 19.90
C TYR A 458 -22.13 -19.80 20.05
N HIS A 459 -22.28 -18.51 20.41
CA HIS A 459 -23.58 -17.90 20.71
C HIS A 459 -24.42 -18.69 21.74
N SER A 460 -23.77 -19.26 22.76
CA SER A 460 -24.41 -20.06 23.81
C SER A 460 -24.23 -19.41 25.19
N PRO A 461 -25.17 -19.59 26.15
CA PRO A 461 -24.93 -19.21 27.53
C PRO A 461 -23.85 -20.07 28.21
N LEU A 462 -23.32 -21.08 27.52
CA LEU A 462 -22.19 -21.88 27.99
C LEU A 462 -20.84 -21.29 27.58
N ASP A 463 -20.80 -20.21 26.78
CA ASP A 463 -19.55 -19.50 26.45
C ASP A 463 -19.04 -18.70 27.67
N GLU A 464 -18.46 -19.46 28.60
CA GLU A 464 -18.05 -19.04 29.94
C GLU A 464 -16.54 -19.12 30.11
N ILE A 465 -16.00 -18.32 31.03
CA ILE A 465 -14.56 -18.19 31.28
C ILE A 465 -13.91 -19.55 31.64
N ASP A 466 -14.64 -20.44 32.29
CA ASP A 466 -14.15 -21.77 32.68
C ASP A 466 -13.79 -22.65 31.47
N LEU A 467 -14.31 -22.34 30.28
CA LEU A 467 -14.00 -23.02 29.02
C LEU A 467 -12.85 -22.38 28.24
N ILE A 468 -12.19 -21.35 28.80
CA ILE A 468 -11.02 -20.72 28.19
C ILE A 468 -9.73 -21.46 28.58
N ASP A 469 -8.93 -21.77 27.57
CA ASP A 469 -7.56 -22.27 27.64
C ASP A 469 -6.61 -21.06 27.74
N PHE A 470 -6.29 -20.66 28.96
CA PHE A 470 -5.46 -19.48 29.21
C PHE A 470 -4.01 -19.62 28.73
N GLU A 471 -3.48 -20.83 28.58
CA GLU A 471 -2.16 -21.06 28.00
C GLU A 471 -2.18 -20.78 26.49
N HIS A 472 -3.22 -21.27 25.79
CA HIS A 472 -3.43 -20.94 24.39
C HIS A 472 -3.68 -19.43 24.18
N LEU A 473 -4.49 -18.81 25.04
CA LEU A 473 -4.76 -17.37 24.99
C LEU A 473 -3.49 -16.54 25.21
N HIS A 474 -2.62 -16.96 26.14
CA HIS A 474 -1.31 -16.34 26.39
C HIS A 474 -0.42 -16.39 25.15
N LYS A 475 -0.25 -17.57 24.55
CA LYS A 475 0.51 -17.72 23.30
C LYS A 475 -0.07 -16.88 22.16
N SER A 476 -1.40 -16.79 22.10
CA SER A 476 -2.10 -16.00 21.08
C SER A 476 -1.89 -14.49 21.26
N ALA A 477 -1.86 -13.99 22.49
CA ALA A 477 -1.53 -12.59 22.79
C ALA A 477 -0.08 -12.25 22.43
N HIS A 478 0.85 -13.16 22.68
CA HIS A 478 2.25 -13.05 22.24
C HIS A 478 2.36 -13.00 20.71
N LEU A 479 1.71 -13.94 20.01
CA LEU A 479 1.65 -13.95 18.54
C LEU A 479 1.11 -12.63 18.00
N LEU A 480 -0.01 -12.13 18.56
CA LEU A 480 -0.61 -10.86 18.16
C LEU A 480 0.38 -9.71 18.31
N TYR A 481 1.00 -9.58 19.49
CA TYR A 481 2.00 -8.55 19.77
C TYR A 481 3.16 -8.61 18.78
N THR A 482 3.81 -9.77 18.63
CA THR A 482 4.98 -9.92 17.75
C THR A 482 4.61 -9.70 16.29
N PHE A 483 3.42 -10.12 15.87
CA PHE A 483 2.93 -9.89 14.51
C PHE A 483 2.67 -8.40 14.24
N ILE A 484 1.98 -7.69 15.13
CA ILE A 484 1.78 -6.25 15.02
C ILE A 484 3.13 -5.52 15.01
N LYS A 485 4.04 -5.85 15.94
CA LYS A 485 5.35 -5.18 16.05
C LYS A 485 6.14 -5.34 14.76
N ASN A 486 6.25 -6.56 14.24
CA ASN A 486 6.95 -6.85 13.00
C ASN A 486 6.36 -6.10 11.80
N LEU A 487 5.04 -6.05 11.67
CA LEU A 487 4.35 -5.34 10.59
C LEU A 487 4.53 -3.82 10.69
N ALA A 488 4.33 -3.28 11.89
CA ALA A 488 4.42 -1.85 12.14
C ALA A 488 5.88 -1.33 12.06
N ASP A 489 6.88 -2.18 12.29
CA ASP A 489 8.30 -1.87 12.06
C ASP A 489 8.77 -2.05 10.61
N GLN A 490 8.05 -2.83 9.81
CA GLN A 490 8.48 -3.18 8.45
C GLN A 490 8.39 -1.95 7.53
N GLN A 491 9.52 -1.42 7.05
CA GLN A 491 9.53 -0.31 6.10
C GLN A 491 8.63 -0.60 4.91
N CYS A 492 7.86 0.40 4.45
CA CYS A 492 7.08 0.30 3.22
C CYS A 492 8.06 0.02 2.09
N SER A 493 8.18 -1.26 1.69
CA SER A 493 9.14 -1.70 0.71
C SER A 493 8.72 -1.30 -0.70
N THR A 494 7.53 -0.73 -0.90
CA THR A 494 7.03 -0.36 -2.23
C THR A 494 7.52 1.02 -2.66
N ILE A 495 8.07 1.10 -3.87
CA ILE A 495 8.35 2.39 -4.52
C ILE A 495 7.02 3.11 -4.74
N ASN A 496 6.93 4.37 -4.29
CA ASN A 496 5.74 5.19 -4.46
C ASN A 496 5.55 5.53 -5.95
N ARG A 497 4.32 5.39 -6.45
CA ARG A 497 3.96 5.62 -7.86
C ARG A 497 2.98 6.77 -8.06
N SER A 498 2.56 7.47 -7.00
CA SER A 498 1.62 8.59 -7.10
C SER A 498 2.15 9.74 -7.97
N PHE A 499 3.48 9.89 -8.03
CA PHE A 499 4.14 10.90 -8.88
C PHE A 499 3.84 10.74 -10.38
N LEU A 500 3.40 9.55 -10.83
CA LEU A 500 3.04 9.31 -12.22
C LEU A 500 1.84 10.16 -12.66
N ASP A 501 0.95 10.52 -11.73
CA ASP A 501 -0.22 11.36 -12.02
C ASP A 501 0.19 12.83 -12.26
N THR A 502 1.27 13.29 -11.60
CA THR A 502 1.82 14.65 -11.75
C THR A 502 2.90 14.75 -12.81
N LEU A 503 3.42 13.62 -13.30
CA LEU A 503 4.53 13.58 -14.24
C LEU A 503 4.29 14.39 -15.53
N PRO A 504 3.13 14.31 -16.21
CA PRO A 504 2.89 15.09 -17.42
C PRO A 504 2.99 16.60 -17.20
N GLN A 505 2.51 17.08 -16.04
CA GLN A 505 2.60 18.49 -15.67
C GLN A 505 4.07 18.92 -15.50
N TRP A 506 4.91 18.08 -14.88
CA TRP A 506 6.34 18.40 -14.74
C TRP A 506 7.09 18.37 -16.07
N GLN A 507 6.73 17.46 -16.99
CA GLN A 507 7.30 17.45 -18.35
C GLN A 507 6.99 18.74 -19.10
N GLU A 508 5.75 19.22 -19.01
CA GLU A 508 5.34 20.49 -19.61
C GLU A 508 6.05 21.68 -18.96
N GLU A 509 6.09 21.75 -17.63
CA GLU A 509 6.76 22.81 -16.88
C GLU A 509 8.26 22.90 -17.24
N LEU A 510 8.92 21.75 -17.32
CA LEU A 510 10.36 21.66 -17.55
C LEU A 510 10.72 21.54 -19.04
N GLN A 511 9.74 21.54 -19.94
CA GLN A 511 9.97 21.37 -21.39
C GLN A 511 10.82 20.13 -21.70
N VAL A 512 10.48 18.99 -21.08
CA VAL A 512 11.14 17.70 -21.29
C VAL A 512 10.24 16.79 -22.14
N PRO A 513 10.53 16.62 -23.45
CA PRO A 513 9.59 15.97 -24.36
C PRO A 513 9.28 14.52 -24.04
N ALA A 514 10.29 13.72 -23.67
CA ALA A 514 10.13 12.34 -23.27
C ALA A 514 10.90 11.99 -22.00
N VAL A 515 10.30 11.10 -21.21
CA VAL A 515 10.92 10.47 -20.05
C VAL A 515 10.52 8.99 -19.96
N GLY A 516 11.52 8.12 -19.93
CA GLY A 516 11.38 6.71 -19.59
C GLY A 516 11.55 6.49 -18.09
N ILE A 517 10.72 5.62 -17.51
CA ILE A 517 10.75 5.25 -16.09
C ILE A 517 10.66 3.73 -15.97
N GLY A 518 11.64 3.13 -15.31
CA GLY A 518 11.67 1.73 -14.91
C GLY A 518 11.72 1.61 -13.39
N ILE A 519 10.88 0.75 -12.81
CA ILE A 519 10.80 0.51 -11.37
C ILE A 519 11.07 -0.97 -11.10
N ILE A 520 12.08 -1.24 -10.29
CA ILE A 520 12.44 -2.57 -9.80
C ILE A 520 11.92 -2.72 -8.37
N GLN A 521 11.17 -3.79 -8.14
CA GLN A 521 10.53 -4.12 -6.87
C GLN A 521 10.77 -5.61 -6.63
N GLU A 522 11.27 -6.00 -5.46
CA GLU A 522 11.54 -7.40 -5.12
C GLU A 522 12.42 -8.11 -6.17
N GLY A 523 13.42 -7.38 -6.70
CA GLY A 523 14.36 -7.90 -7.69
C GLY A 523 13.74 -8.15 -9.08
N LYS A 524 12.56 -7.60 -9.37
CA LYS A 524 11.87 -7.74 -10.67
C LYS A 524 11.42 -6.39 -11.23
N ILE A 525 11.38 -6.29 -12.56
CA ILE A 525 10.77 -5.14 -13.22
C ILE A 525 9.28 -5.15 -12.91
N SER A 526 8.84 -4.17 -12.13
CA SER A 526 7.46 -4.03 -11.65
C SER A 526 6.67 -2.96 -12.39
N TYR A 527 7.39 -2.11 -13.14
CA TYR A 527 6.86 -1.08 -14.01
C TYR A 527 7.95 -0.66 -15.00
N ALA A 528 7.60 -0.48 -16.26
CA ALA A 528 8.44 0.15 -17.27
C ALA A 528 7.53 0.90 -18.24
N LYS A 529 7.74 2.20 -18.43
CA LYS A 529 6.95 3.00 -19.37
C LYS A 529 7.73 4.21 -19.84
N VAL A 530 7.41 4.68 -21.04
CA VAL A 530 7.89 5.96 -21.59
C VAL A 530 6.70 6.90 -21.73
N PHE A 531 6.90 8.15 -21.34
CA PHE A 531 5.93 9.22 -21.39
C PHE A 531 6.40 10.30 -22.34
N GLY A 532 5.44 10.93 -23.03
CA GLY A 532 5.69 12.04 -23.94
C GLY A 532 6.10 11.60 -25.35
N GLU A 533 6.95 12.39 -25.99
CA GLU A 533 7.21 12.32 -27.44
C GLU A 533 8.72 12.24 -27.73
N LEU A 534 9.12 11.38 -28.68
CA LEU A 534 10.51 11.25 -29.16
C LEU A 534 11.05 12.59 -29.67
N GLN A 535 10.15 13.36 -30.26
CA GLN A 535 10.25 14.72 -30.78
C GLN A 535 8.81 15.21 -30.98
N LYS A 536 8.63 16.52 -31.17
CA LYS A 536 7.31 17.12 -31.39
C LYS A 536 6.44 16.31 -32.38
N GLU A 537 5.22 15.95 -31.95
CA GLU A 537 4.20 15.21 -32.69
C GLU A 537 4.53 13.73 -32.97
N ASP A 538 5.56 13.17 -32.33
CA ASP A 538 6.03 11.79 -32.51
C ASP A 538 6.02 11.04 -31.17
N PRO A 539 4.91 10.34 -30.81
CA PRO A 539 4.75 9.69 -29.52
C PRO A 539 5.85 8.66 -29.22
N ALA A 540 6.39 8.70 -27.99
CA ALA A 540 7.45 7.78 -27.58
C ALA A 540 6.89 6.38 -27.27
N PRO A 541 7.29 5.32 -28.00
CA PRO A 541 6.88 3.95 -27.68
C PRO A 541 7.55 3.44 -26.41
N ILE A 542 7.01 2.37 -25.81
CA ILE A 542 7.56 1.79 -24.57
C ILE A 542 9.01 1.32 -24.71
N ASN A 543 9.42 0.89 -25.91
CA ASN A 543 10.77 0.44 -26.24
C ASN A 543 11.63 1.56 -26.86
N THR A 544 11.37 2.81 -26.47
CA THR A 544 12.16 3.98 -26.91
C THR A 544 13.64 3.78 -26.58
N ILE A 545 14.50 4.01 -27.57
CA ILE A 545 15.95 4.03 -27.43
C ILE A 545 16.37 5.42 -26.94
N PHE A 546 17.10 5.46 -25.83
CA PHE A 546 17.74 6.65 -25.30
C PHE A 546 19.25 6.54 -25.45
N ASN A 547 19.92 7.68 -25.69
CA ASN A 547 21.32 7.80 -25.34
C ASN A 547 21.42 7.77 -23.80
N ILE A 548 22.22 6.87 -23.25
CA ILE A 548 22.39 6.77 -21.80
C ILE A 548 23.59 7.57 -21.28
N ALA A 549 24.34 8.20 -22.18
CA ALA A 549 25.49 9.02 -21.90
C ALA A 549 26.49 8.29 -20.99
N SER A 550 26.95 8.95 -19.92
CA SER A 550 27.91 8.40 -18.97
C SER A 550 27.46 7.15 -18.19
N GLN A 551 26.20 6.74 -18.24
CA GLN A 551 25.78 5.43 -17.73
C GLN A 551 26.42 4.25 -18.51
N THR A 552 27.04 4.52 -19.66
CA THR A 552 27.92 3.58 -20.37
C THR A 552 29.04 3.03 -19.48
N LYS A 553 29.60 3.86 -18.59
CA LYS A 553 30.73 3.50 -17.71
C LYS A 553 30.38 2.33 -16.78
N PRO A 554 29.25 2.33 -16.04
CA PRO A 554 28.80 1.17 -15.32
C PRO A 554 28.68 -0.11 -16.16
N VAL A 555 28.15 -0.03 -17.39
CA VAL A 555 28.02 -1.22 -18.26
C VAL A 555 29.40 -1.81 -18.59
N VAL A 556 30.34 -0.96 -18.99
CA VAL A 556 31.73 -1.35 -19.27
C VAL A 556 32.45 -1.81 -18.00
N GLY A 557 32.22 -1.15 -16.87
CA GLY A 557 32.74 -1.54 -15.56
C GLY A 557 32.31 -2.94 -15.17
N MET A 558 31.02 -3.28 -15.37
CA MET A 558 30.52 -4.63 -15.11
C MET A 558 31.13 -5.67 -16.05
N MET A 559 31.34 -5.34 -17.32
CA MET A 559 32.07 -6.22 -18.25
C MET A 559 33.48 -6.52 -17.73
N VAL A 560 34.22 -5.49 -17.30
CA VAL A 560 35.57 -5.62 -16.76
C VAL A 560 35.59 -6.43 -15.47
N LEU A 561 34.66 -6.20 -14.56
CA LEU A 561 34.55 -6.96 -13.31
C LEU A 561 34.22 -8.44 -13.57
N LYS A 562 33.41 -8.76 -14.58
CA LYS A 562 33.19 -10.17 -14.99
C LYS A 562 34.47 -10.79 -15.57
N LEU A 563 35.28 -10.04 -16.34
CA LEU A 563 36.59 -10.51 -16.79
C LEU A 563 37.54 -10.79 -15.61
N VAL A 564 37.58 -9.89 -14.61
CA VAL A 564 38.33 -10.09 -13.36
C VAL A 564 37.84 -11.33 -12.62
N SER A 565 36.53 -11.47 -12.45
CA SER A 565 35.94 -12.63 -11.76
C SER A 565 36.26 -13.95 -12.45
N SER A 566 36.47 -13.94 -13.77
CA SER A 566 36.88 -15.11 -14.55
C SER A 566 38.40 -15.35 -14.59
N GLY A 567 39.20 -14.48 -13.95
CA GLY A 567 40.66 -14.56 -13.96
C GLY A 567 41.33 -14.14 -15.27
N GLN A 568 40.58 -13.56 -16.20
CA GLN A 568 41.11 -13.09 -17.50
C GLN A 568 41.68 -11.67 -17.43
N TRP A 569 41.38 -10.94 -16.36
CA TRP A 569 41.83 -9.57 -16.13
C TRP A 569 42.20 -9.38 -14.66
N ASP A 570 43.08 -8.42 -14.38
CA ASP A 570 43.53 -8.09 -13.02
C ASP A 570 43.21 -6.61 -12.73
N LEU A 571 42.63 -6.34 -11.57
CA LEU A 571 42.28 -4.99 -11.13
C LEU A 571 43.51 -4.11 -10.91
N ASP A 572 44.60 -4.71 -10.41
CA ASP A 572 45.76 -4.00 -9.88
C ASP A 572 47.00 -4.13 -10.78
N GLU A 573 46.87 -4.81 -11.91
CA GLU A 573 47.93 -4.84 -12.91
C GLU A 573 48.04 -3.48 -13.63
N PRO A 574 49.27 -2.93 -13.78
CA PRO A 574 49.47 -1.69 -14.51
C PRO A 574 49.06 -1.76 -15.99
N LEU A 575 48.25 -0.81 -16.43
CA LEU A 575 47.66 -0.82 -17.79
C LEU A 575 48.68 -0.59 -18.91
N TYR A 576 49.82 0.05 -18.62
CA TYR A 576 50.88 0.31 -19.61
C TYR A 576 51.41 -0.97 -20.28
N LYS A 577 51.24 -2.14 -19.64
CA LYS A 577 51.62 -3.43 -20.20
C LYS A 577 50.82 -3.81 -21.45
N TYR A 578 49.61 -3.28 -21.57
CA TYR A 578 48.68 -3.62 -22.65
C TYR A 578 48.57 -2.50 -23.68
N TRP A 579 48.64 -1.24 -23.24
CA TRP A 579 48.57 -0.10 -24.14
C TRP A 579 49.19 1.15 -23.49
N ILE A 580 49.82 2.00 -24.29
CA ILE A 580 50.40 3.28 -23.89
C ILE A 580 49.86 4.36 -24.83
N ASP A 581 49.24 5.40 -24.27
CA ASP A 581 48.85 6.59 -25.04
C ASP A 581 50.12 7.41 -25.36
N PRO A 582 50.34 7.81 -26.64
CA PRO A 582 51.50 8.62 -27.04
C PRO A 582 51.66 9.94 -26.29
N ASP A 583 50.58 10.49 -25.71
CA ASP A 583 50.66 11.74 -24.95
C ASP A 583 51.39 11.61 -23.61
N ILE A 584 51.41 10.41 -23.03
CA ILE A 584 51.95 10.16 -21.68
C ILE A 584 53.07 9.11 -21.65
N GLU A 585 53.64 8.75 -22.81
CA GLU A 585 54.66 7.70 -22.94
C GLU A 585 55.89 7.91 -22.02
N ASN A 586 56.22 9.17 -21.73
CA ASN A 586 57.37 9.58 -20.91
C ASN A 586 56.96 10.07 -19.51
N ASP A 587 55.68 9.98 -19.15
CA ASP A 587 55.20 10.45 -17.84
C ASP A 587 55.62 9.48 -16.72
N PRO A 588 56.17 9.97 -15.60
CA PRO A 588 56.63 9.11 -14.50
C PRO A 588 55.49 8.34 -13.81
N HIS A 589 54.23 8.78 -13.94
CA HIS A 589 53.07 8.14 -13.30
C HIS A 589 52.47 7.01 -14.14
N LEU A 590 52.83 6.86 -15.42
CA LEU A 590 52.27 5.86 -16.34
C LEU A 590 52.26 4.45 -15.76
N LYS A 591 53.33 4.06 -15.06
CA LYS A 591 53.49 2.72 -14.48
C LYS A 591 52.61 2.45 -13.25
N LYS A 592 51.93 3.48 -12.73
CA LYS A 592 51.04 3.40 -11.56
C LYS A 592 49.56 3.27 -11.93
N LEU A 593 49.17 3.55 -13.18
CA LEU A 593 47.78 3.48 -13.61
C LEU A 593 47.30 2.03 -13.69
N THR A 594 46.19 1.70 -13.02
CA THR A 594 45.59 0.36 -12.99
C THR A 594 44.10 0.43 -13.31
N THR A 595 43.49 -0.72 -13.56
CA THR A 595 42.03 -0.84 -13.76
C THR A 595 41.24 -0.33 -12.57
N ARG A 596 41.70 -0.61 -11.34
CA ARG A 596 41.09 -0.10 -10.11
C ARG A 596 41.00 1.42 -10.14
N HIS A 597 42.09 2.10 -10.48
CA HIS A 597 42.13 3.57 -10.58
C HIS A 597 41.13 4.10 -11.61
N VAL A 598 40.92 3.39 -12.72
CA VAL A 598 39.91 3.76 -13.72
C VAL A 598 38.50 3.64 -13.16
N LEU A 599 38.16 2.46 -12.61
CA LEU A 599 36.81 2.18 -12.12
C LEU A 599 36.42 3.03 -10.90
N SER A 600 37.39 3.51 -10.11
CA SER A 600 37.15 4.39 -8.95
C SER A 600 37.34 5.89 -9.24
N HIS A 601 37.64 6.29 -10.49
CA HIS A 601 37.93 7.67 -10.86
C HIS A 601 39.10 8.31 -10.10
N GLN A 602 40.20 7.57 -9.99
CA GLN A 602 41.45 7.99 -9.37
C GLN A 602 42.62 7.92 -10.37
N THR A 603 42.35 8.11 -11.66
CA THR A 603 43.35 7.98 -12.72
C THR A 603 44.36 9.13 -12.74
N GLY A 604 43.99 10.31 -12.25
CA GLY A 604 44.73 11.55 -12.51
C GLY A 604 44.41 12.19 -13.86
N PHE A 605 43.49 11.63 -14.65
CA PHE A 605 43.10 12.20 -15.94
C PHE A 605 41.86 13.08 -15.81
N LEU A 606 41.77 14.09 -16.67
CA LEU A 606 40.54 14.86 -16.87
C LEU A 606 39.40 13.98 -17.43
N ASN A 607 38.18 14.51 -17.39
CA ASN A 607 37.03 13.86 -18.01
C ASN A 607 37.17 13.75 -19.54
N SER A 608 37.74 14.78 -20.18
CA SER A 608 38.08 14.79 -21.60
C SER A 608 39.36 15.61 -21.81
N ARG A 609 40.27 15.10 -22.65
CA ARG A 609 41.56 15.77 -22.94
C ARG A 609 41.40 17.11 -23.66
N VAL A 610 40.27 17.34 -24.33
CA VAL A 610 39.98 18.62 -25.01
C VAL A 610 39.78 19.78 -24.04
N ASN A 611 39.52 19.48 -22.76
CA ASN A 611 39.38 20.48 -21.72
C ASN A 611 40.74 20.90 -21.13
N HIS A 612 41.81 20.15 -21.42
CA HIS A 612 43.16 20.57 -21.05
C HIS A 612 43.64 21.64 -22.06
N PRO A 613 44.34 22.71 -21.64
CA PRO A 613 44.82 23.76 -22.55
C PRO A 613 45.71 23.26 -23.71
N SER A 614 46.41 22.15 -23.54
CA SER A 614 47.22 21.54 -24.61
C SER A 614 46.43 20.65 -25.57
N GLY A 615 45.20 20.25 -25.22
CA GLY A 615 44.41 19.25 -25.93
C GLY A 615 44.94 17.82 -25.84
N ARG A 616 46.00 17.57 -25.04
CA ARG A 616 46.67 16.28 -24.88
C ARG A 616 46.27 15.62 -23.56
N LEU A 617 46.39 14.29 -23.49
CA LEU A 617 46.21 13.57 -22.22
C LEU A 617 47.36 13.86 -21.26
N THR A 618 47.03 14.20 -20.02
CA THR A 618 47.99 14.54 -18.95
C THR A 618 47.55 13.95 -17.61
N PHE A 619 48.51 13.66 -16.73
CA PHE A 619 48.22 13.40 -15.31
C PHE A 619 48.17 14.72 -14.54
N GLU A 620 47.02 15.07 -14.01
CA GLU A 620 46.81 16.21 -13.11
C GLU A 620 47.30 15.91 -11.68
N PHE A 621 47.36 14.62 -11.33
CA PHE A 621 47.90 14.10 -10.08
C PHE A 621 48.28 12.62 -10.21
N GLU A 622 49.02 12.10 -9.24
CA GLU A 622 49.44 10.69 -9.21
C GLU A 622 48.22 9.74 -9.08
N PRO A 623 48.11 8.68 -9.90
CA PRO A 623 47.03 7.69 -9.80
C PRO A 623 46.84 7.14 -8.39
N GLY A 624 45.60 7.02 -7.95
CA GLY A 624 45.21 6.51 -6.63
C GLY A 624 45.25 7.54 -5.49
N THR A 625 45.81 8.74 -5.70
CA THR A 625 46.00 9.71 -4.61
C THR A 625 44.84 10.68 -4.41
N GLN A 626 44.03 10.94 -5.44
CA GLN A 626 42.89 11.87 -5.39
C GLN A 626 41.73 11.38 -6.27
N TYR A 627 40.54 11.95 -6.05
CA TYR A 627 39.37 11.77 -6.91
C TYR A 627 39.30 12.85 -8.00
N GLN A 628 39.08 12.41 -9.24
CA GLN A 628 38.65 13.24 -10.36
C GLN A 628 37.87 12.39 -11.36
N TYR A 629 36.62 12.78 -11.63
CA TYR A 629 35.79 12.09 -12.60
C TYR A 629 36.45 12.10 -13.99
N SER A 630 36.61 10.92 -14.58
CA SER A 630 37.43 10.74 -15.78
C SER A 630 36.80 9.78 -16.79
N GLY A 631 36.35 10.32 -17.94
CA GLY A 631 36.03 9.56 -19.14
C GLY A 631 37.28 9.05 -19.88
N GLU A 632 38.33 9.86 -19.99
CA GLU A 632 39.62 9.44 -20.57
C GLU A 632 40.21 8.20 -19.89
N GLY A 633 39.99 8.02 -18.59
CA GLY A 633 40.35 6.80 -17.89
C GLY A 633 39.67 5.55 -18.45
N PHE A 634 38.36 5.64 -18.74
CA PHE A 634 37.59 4.56 -19.34
C PHE A 634 38.01 4.32 -20.79
N GLU A 635 38.30 5.37 -21.57
CA GLU A 635 38.83 5.23 -22.93
C GLU A 635 40.20 4.56 -22.94
N TYR A 636 41.10 4.92 -22.01
CA TYR A 636 42.40 4.26 -21.85
C TYR A 636 42.22 2.77 -21.54
N LEU A 637 41.30 2.44 -20.62
CA LEU A 637 40.98 1.07 -20.26
C LEU A 637 40.42 0.29 -21.45
N ALA A 638 39.55 0.90 -22.26
CA ALA A 638 39.03 0.31 -23.49
C ALA A 638 40.16 -0.11 -24.43
N ARG A 639 41.12 0.79 -24.70
CA ARG A 639 42.28 0.50 -25.54
C ARG A 639 43.14 -0.62 -24.96
N ALA A 640 43.38 -0.62 -23.65
CA ALA A 640 44.13 -1.68 -22.98
C ALA A 640 43.42 -3.04 -23.11
N LEU A 641 42.10 -3.09 -22.98
CA LEU A 641 41.30 -4.30 -23.17
C LEU A 641 41.35 -4.78 -24.63
N GLU A 642 41.11 -3.89 -25.60
CA GLU A 642 41.15 -4.20 -27.02
C GLU A 642 42.51 -4.78 -27.43
N ASN A 643 43.61 -4.19 -26.96
CA ASN A 643 44.96 -4.68 -27.24
C ASN A 643 45.26 -6.04 -26.59
N LYS A 644 44.78 -6.28 -25.35
CA LYS A 644 45.00 -7.57 -24.68
C LYS A 644 44.21 -8.70 -25.35
N PHE A 645 42.96 -8.44 -25.69
CA PHE A 645 42.04 -9.46 -26.18
C PHE A 645 41.98 -9.56 -27.71
N ASP A 646 42.64 -8.65 -28.44
CA ASP A 646 42.54 -8.52 -29.90
C ASP A 646 41.08 -8.54 -30.37
N THR A 647 40.21 -7.84 -29.61
CA THR A 647 38.76 -7.85 -29.80
C THR A 647 38.22 -6.45 -29.54
N PRO A 648 37.39 -5.89 -30.45
CA PRO A 648 36.75 -4.59 -30.24
C PRO A 648 35.88 -4.55 -28.98
N LEU A 649 35.82 -3.38 -28.33
CA LEU A 649 35.09 -3.20 -27.07
C LEU A 649 33.62 -3.63 -27.17
N GLU A 650 32.93 -3.22 -28.24
CA GLU A 650 31.52 -3.51 -28.48
C GLU A 650 31.24 -5.02 -28.60
N VAL A 651 32.20 -5.78 -29.14
CA VAL A 651 32.11 -7.24 -29.26
C VAL A 651 32.30 -7.91 -27.89
N LEU A 652 33.23 -7.38 -27.07
CA LEU A 652 33.41 -7.85 -25.69
C LEU A 652 32.15 -7.56 -24.86
N LEU A 653 31.60 -6.35 -24.97
CA LEU A 653 30.43 -5.90 -24.24
C LEU A 653 29.20 -6.75 -24.58
N ASP A 654 28.96 -6.96 -25.87
CA ASP A 654 27.87 -7.80 -26.37
C ASP A 654 27.95 -9.23 -25.85
N ARG A 655 29.15 -9.84 -25.92
CA ARG A 655 29.38 -11.21 -25.46
C ARG A 655 29.22 -11.38 -23.95
N ILE A 656 29.71 -10.44 -23.15
CA ILE A 656 29.87 -10.61 -21.69
C ILE A 656 28.67 -10.06 -20.92
N ILE A 657 28.04 -9.00 -21.42
CA ILE A 657 26.93 -8.31 -20.74
C ILE A 657 25.63 -8.40 -21.55
N LEU A 658 25.60 -7.87 -22.78
CA LEU A 658 24.33 -7.57 -23.43
C LEU A 658 23.53 -8.85 -23.76
N LYS A 659 24.13 -9.81 -24.46
CA LYS A 659 23.47 -11.09 -24.78
C LYS A 659 23.14 -11.92 -23.54
N PRO A 660 24.06 -12.14 -22.58
CA PRO A 660 23.75 -12.91 -21.38
C PRO A 660 22.60 -12.34 -20.55
N LEU A 661 22.45 -11.02 -20.50
CA LEU A 661 21.37 -10.36 -19.76
C LEU A 661 20.10 -10.12 -20.59
N GLY A 662 20.11 -10.46 -21.88
CA GLY A 662 18.98 -10.22 -22.78
C GLY A 662 18.70 -8.73 -23.01
N MET A 663 19.75 -7.91 -23.01
CA MET A 663 19.70 -6.47 -23.31
C MET A 663 19.72 -6.25 -24.83
N ILE A 664 18.65 -6.68 -25.50
CA ILE A 664 18.59 -6.81 -26.97
C ILE A 664 18.47 -5.49 -27.72
N ASP A 665 18.11 -4.41 -27.02
CA ASP A 665 17.98 -3.06 -27.58
C ASP A 665 19.13 -2.13 -27.16
N THR A 666 20.10 -2.65 -26.41
CA THR A 666 21.30 -1.90 -26.04
C THR A 666 22.39 -2.11 -27.10
N GLN A 667 22.89 -1.01 -27.66
CA GLN A 667 23.91 -1.04 -28.73
C GLN A 667 24.61 0.32 -28.87
N TYR A 668 25.76 0.33 -29.53
CA TYR A 668 26.38 1.56 -30.01
C TYR A 668 25.71 2.02 -31.32
N TRP A 669 26.07 3.21 -31.78
CA TRP A 669 25.59 3.75 -33.05
C TRP A 669 26.10 2.94 -34.26
N GLU A 670 25.16 2.28 -34.96
CA GLU A 670 25.42 1.56 -36.20
C GLU A 670 24.55 2.09 -37.36
N GLN A 671 24.92 1.79 -38.61
CA GLN A 671 24.21 2.28 -39.80
C GLN A 671 22.74 1.81 -39.88
N ASN A 672 22.43 0.68 -39.27
CA ASN A 672 21.11 0.02 -39.25
C ASN A 672 20.33 0.29 -37.95
N LEU A 673 20.76 1.24 -37.11
CA LEU A 673 20.02 1.62 -35.91
C LEU A 673 18.57 2.01 -36.25
N ASP A 674 17.61 1.45 -35.53
CA ASP A 674 16.21 1.81 -35.67
C ASP A 674 15.94 3.20 -35.09
N THR A 675 16.13 4.21 -35.93
CA THR A 675 15.95 5.61 -35.53
C THR A 675 14.49 6.05 -35.42
N THR A 676 13.52 5.16 -35.73
CA THR A 676 12.08 5.47 -35.63
C THR A 676 11.58 5.50 -34.19
N ARG A 677 12.31 4.87 -33.27
CA ARG A 677 12.04 4.84 -31.83
C ARG A 677 13.15 5.49 -31.00
N LEU A 678 14.00 6.30 -31.62
CA LEU A 678 15.10 6.99 -30.95
C LEU A 678 14.62 8.33 -30.38
N ALA A 679 14.78 8.52 -29.08
CA ALA A 679 14.51 9.79 -28.41
C ALA A 679 15.48 10.87 -28.91
N ARG A 680 14.94 11.88 -29.60
CA ARG A 680 15.73 13.00 -30.12
C ARG A 680 16.10 13.96 -28.99
N TRP A 681 17.25 14.57 -29.09
CA TRP A 681 17.80 15.44 -28.04
C TRP A 681 17.19 16.84 -28.12
N HIS A 682 16.79 17.40 -26.98
CA HIS A 682 16.16 18.73 -26.93
C HIS A 682 16.86 19.68 -25.96
N ASP A 683 16.86 20.95 -26.33
CA ASP A 683 17.35 22.03 -25.48
C ASP A 683 16.42 22.29 -24.29
N SER A 684 16.87 23.18 -23.39
CA SER A 684 16.10 23.59 -22.21
C SER A 684 14.78 24.34 -22.51
N SER A 685 14.49 24.64 -23.78
CA SER A 685 13.23 25.24 -24.25
C SER A 685 12.37 24.24 -25.04
N GLY A 686 12.74 22.95 -25.06
CA GLY A 686 12.02 21.91 -25.77
C GLY A 686 12.27 21.88 -27.29
N ASN A 687 13.24 22.64 -27.81
CA ASN A 687 13.59 22.61 -29.23
C ASN A 687 14.59 21.50 -29.53
N ARG A 688 14.40 20.81 -30.65
CA ARG A 688 15.25 19.70 -31.06
C ARG A 688 16.65 20.20 -31.48
N TYR A 689 17.69 19.55 -30.96
CA TYR A 689 19.06 19.70 -31.45
C TYR A 689 19.27 18.99 -32.80
N GLN A 690 20.16 19.56 -33.63
CA GLN A 690 20.68 18.86 -34.79
C GLN A 690 21.67 17.79 -34.33
N MET A 691 21.28 16.52 -34.45
CA MET A 691 22.15 15.39 -34.07
C MET A 691 23.19 15.13 -35.15
N SER A 692 24.46 15.02 -34.76
CA SER A 692 25.50 14.38 -35.57
C SER A 692 25.58 12.89 -35.19
N GLN A 693 25.48 11.98 -36.16
CA GLN A 693 25.77 10.57 -35.90
C GLN A 693 27.23 10.43 -35.44
N ARG A 694 27.45 9.81 -34.29
CA ARG A 694 28.78 9.47 -33.77
C ARG A 694 28.94 7.97 -33.85
N THR A 695 29.70 7.49 -34.82
CA THR A 695 29.89 6.04 -35.04
C THR A 695 31.12 5.49 -34.30
N GLY A 696 31.76 6.28 -33.44
CA GLY A 696 32.88 5.84 -32.63
C GLY A 696 32.40 5.14 -31.36
N VAL A 697 32.94 3.97 -31.06
CA VAL A 697 32.70 3.27 -29.81
C VAL A 697 33.45 3.98 -28.68
N SER A 698 32.74 4.22 -27.58
CA SER A 698 33.24 4.93 -26.39
C SER A 698 32.97 4.08 -25.16
N ALA A 699 33.97 3.90 -24.30
CA ALA A 699 33.79 3.22 -23.03
C ALA A 699 33.20 4.14 -21.96
N ALA A 700 33.27 5.46 -22.19
CA ALA A 700 32.80 6.47 -21.27
C ALA A 700 31.37 6.95 -21.58
N ASP A 701 30.87 6.77 -22.80
CA ASP A 701 29.72 7.53 -23.32
C ASP A 701 29.04 6.88 -24.54
N ASP A 702 27.97 7.51 -25.05
CA ASP A 702 27.34 7.22 -26.36
C ASP A 702 26.73 5.81 -26.56
N LEU A 703 26.64 4.96 -25.52
CA LEU A 703 25.83 3.74 -25.59
C LEU A 703 24.34 4.11 -25.64
N LEU A 704 23.57 3.39 -26.45
CA LEU A 704 22.14 3.53 -26.56
C LEU A 704 21.47 2.35 -25.84
N SER A 705 20.35 2.59 -25.15
CA SER A 705 19.65 1.56 -24.39
C SER A 705 18.16 1.88 -24.24
N THR A 706 17.40 0.95 -23.67
CA THR A 706 15.99 1.14 -23.28
C THR A 706 15.88 1.05 -21.76
N ILE A 707 14.76 1.54 -21.23
CA ILE A 707 14.46 1.41 -19.79
C ILE A 707 14.48 -0.05 -19.34
N GLU A 708 13.89 -0.95 -20.12
CA GLU A 708 13.80 -2.36 -19.75
C GLU A 708 15.18 -3.01 -19.68
N ASP A 709 16.03 -2.78 -20.68
CA ASP A 709 17.37 -3.35 -20.73
C ASP A 709 18.25 -2.85 -19.59
N TYR A 710 18.22 -1.55 -19.30
CA TYR A 710 19.01 -1.03 -18.19
C TYR A 710 18.46 -1.49 -16.83
N CYS A 711 17.15 -1.74 -16.71
CA CYS A 711 16.60 -2.41 -15.52
C CYS A 711 17.12 -3.85 -15.37
N LYS A 712 17.30 -4.61 -16.47
CA LYS A 712 17.90 -5.97 -16.42
C LYS A 712 19.33 -5.92 -15.88
N LEU A 713 20.14 -4.94 -16.30
CA LEU A 713 21.46 -4.70 -15.73
C LEU A 713 21.39 -4.40 -14.23
N GLY A 714 20.49 -3.51 -13.81
CA GLY A 714 20.30 -3.18 -12.40
C GLY A 714 19.91 -4.38 -11.53
N ILE A 715 19.05 -5.26 -12.05
CA ILE A 715 18.66 -6.52 -11.40
C ILE A 715 19.86 -7.47 -11.30
N ASP A 716 20.67 -7.62 -12.37
CA ASP A 716 21.89 -8.44 -12.32
C ASP A 716 22.84 -7.93 -11.23
N VAL A 717 23.09 -6.62 -11.19
CA VAL A 717 23.96 -5.96 -10.21
C VAL A 717 23.47 -6.18 -8.78
N MET A 718 22.19 -5.92 -8.48
CA MET A 718 21.64 -6.16 -7.13
C MET A 718 21.69 -7.62 -6.69
N ASN A 719 21.76 -8.55 -7.65
CA ASN A 719 21.90 -9.99 -7.42
C ASN A 719 23.35 -10.49 -7.44
N GLY A 720 24.33 -9.58 -7.31
CA GLY A 720 25.75 -9.93 -7.24
C GLY A 720 26.48 -9.97 -8.59
N ALA A 721 25.75 -9.74 -9.70
CA ALA A 721 26.24 -9.75 -11.08
C ALA A 721 27.04 -10.99 -11.50
N GLY A 722 26.81 -12.14 -10.85
CA GLY A 722 27.61 -13.34 -11.06
C GLY A 722 29.09 -13.18 -10.72
N LEU A 723 29.48 -12.15 -9.96
CA LEU A 723 30.82 -11.94 -9.46
C LEU A 723 31.10 -12.86 -8.26
N SER A 724 32.38 -13.12 -7.97
CA SER A 724 32.72 -13.76 -6.70
C SER A 724 32.25 -12.88 -5.52
N PRO A 725 31.83 -13.47 -4.37
CA PRO A 725 31.37 -12.68 -3.22
C PRO A 725 32.41 -11.65 -2.73
N ALA A 726 33.70 -11.98 -2.83
CA ALA A 726 34.79 -11.06 -2.47
C ALA A 726 34.85 -9.87 -3.43
N LEU A 727 34.78 -10.11 -4.74
CA LEU A 727 34.82 -9.06 -5.76
C LEU A 727 33.55 -8.20 -5.75
N TYR A 728 32.37 -8.79 -5.53
CA TYR A 728 31.15 -8.01 -5.37
C TYR A 728 31.24 -7.08 -4.17
N LYS A 729 31.70 -7.59 -3.03
CA LYS A 729 31.94 -6.77 -1.84
C LYS A 729 32.92 -5.62 -2.15
N GLU A 730 33.99 -5.91 -2.86
CA GLU A 730 34.98 -4.92 -3.28
C GLU A 730 34.42 -3.85 -4.23
N MET A 731 33.58 -4.25 -5.19
CA MET A 731 32.85 -3.34 -6.08
C MET A 731 31.98 -2.35 -5.30
N THR A 732 31.31 -2.84 -4.25
CA THR A 732 30.40 -2.05 -3.40
C THR A 732 31.07 -1.39 -2.20
N ASN A 733 32.37 -1.61 -1.98
CA ASN A 733 33.13 -0.94 -0.94
C ASN A 733 33.54 0.47 -1.40
N THR A 734 33.64 1.39 -0.45
CA THR A 734 34.14 2.74 -0.71
C THR A 734 35.61 2.69 -1.13
N GLN A 735 35.92 3.19 -2.33
CA GLN A 735 37.28 3.32 -2.86
C GLN A 735 37.83 4.73 -2.59
N VAL A 736 37.01 5.75 -2.85
CA VAL A 736 37.36 7.15 -2.61
C VAL A 736 36.12 7.97 -2.27
N GLU A 737 36.27 8.92 -1.35
CA GLU A 737 35.22 9.88 -1.01
C GLU A 737 35.15 11.00 -2.06
N VAL A 738 33.93 11.32 -2.49
CA VAL A 738 33.67 12.43 -3.40
C VAL A 738 33.26 13.67 -2.61
N LYS A 739 32.21 13.56 -1.78
CA LYS A 739 31.66 14.57 -0.86
C LYS A 739 30.52 13.98 -0.02
N ASN A 740 30.10 14.60 1.09
CA ASN A 740 28.81 14.35 1.76
C ASN A 740 28.33 12.87 1.89
N ASN A 741 29.19 11.96 2.36
CA ASN A 741 28.91 10.51 2.43
C ASN A 741 28.59 9.84 1.08
N TYR A 742 29.00 10.49 -0.01
CA TYR A 742 28.96 10.01 -1.38
C TYR A 742 30.38 9.61 -1.82
N TYR A 743 30.50 8.37 -2.25
CA TYR A 743 31.77 7.71 -2.56
C TYR A 743 31.74 7.13 -3.97
N ARG A 744 32.91 6.75 -4.48
CA ARG A 744 33.01 5.84 -5.63
C ARG A 744 33.31 4.43 -5.16
N GLY A 745 32.60 3.47 -5.74
CA GLY A 745 32.95 2.06 -5.75
C GLY A 745 33.80 1.73 -6.98
N LEU A 746 33.70 0.50 -7.47
CA LEU A 746 34.26 0.13 -8.78
C LEU A 746 33.18 0.23 -9.86
N GLY A 747 33.21 1.28 -10.67
CA GLY A 747 32.29 1.52 -11.79
C GLY A 747 30.95 2.16 -11.40
N TRP A 748 30.72 2.41 -10.12
CA TRP A 748 29.47 2.95 -9.59
C TRP A 748 29.70 4.06 -8.56
N GLY A 749 28.75 4.99 -8.45
CA GLY A 749 28.62 5.86 -7.28
C GLY A 749 27.95 5.12 -6.12
N LEU A 750 28.31 5.49 -4.90
CA LEU A 750 27.82 4.89 -3.67
C LEU A 750 27.31 5.96 -2.73
N VAL A 751 26.03 5.90 -2.38
CA VAL A 751 25.48 6.64 -1.23
C VAL A 751 25.40 5.67 -0.06
N THR A 752 26.24 5.91 0.94
CA THR A 752 26.32 5.07 2.13
C THR A 752 25.49 5.66 3.28
N SER A 753 25.25 4.84 4.31
CA SER A 753 24.57 5.27 5.55
C SER A 753 23.12 5.74 5.33
N LEU A 754 22.40 5.10 4.40
CA LEU A 754 20.96 5.30 4.30
C LEU A 754 20.24 4.61 5.47
N PRO A 755 19.03 5.05 5.84
CA PRO A 755 18.25 4.42 6.91
C PRO A 755 18.13 2.90 6.77
N ASN A 756 18.07 2.19 7.90
CA ASN A 756 17.84 0.74 8.00
C ASN A 756 18.96 -0.14 7.41
N GLY A 757 20.18 0.38 7.32
CA GLY A 757 21.34 -0.36 6.81
C GLY A 757 21.35 -0.49 5.28
N GLU A 758 20.50 0.26 4.60
CA GLU A 758 20.47 0.36 3.14
C GLU A 758 21.67 1.17 2.63
N TYR A 759 22.01 0.97 1.36
CA TYR A 759 22.93 1.82 0.60
C TYR A 759 22.46 1.87 -0.85
N ALA A 760 22.81 2.95 -1.56
CA ALA A 760 22.49 3.07 -2.97
C ALA A 760 23.73 2.86 -3.83
N ILE A 761 23.58 2.04 -4.87
CA ILE A 761 24.47 1.97 -6.02
C ILE A 761 23.81 2.81 -7.10
N GLU A 762 24.51 3.82 -7.62
CA GLU A 762 23.92 4.73 -8.60
C GLU A 762 24.90 5.15 -9.69
N HIS A 763 24.33 5.61 -10.80
CA HIS A 763 25.08 6.39 -11.78
C HIS A 763 24.15 7.27 -12.64
N GLY A 764 24.47 8.55 -12.75
CA GLY A 764 23.82 9.49 -13.67
C GLY A 764 24.46 9.55 -15.07
N GLY A 765 23.79 10.18 -16.02
CA GLY A 765 24.34 10.47 -17.35
C GLY A 765 23.88 11.84 -17.83
N ALA A 766 24.79 12.57 -18.48
CA ALA A 766 24.52 13.90 -18.99
C ALA A 766 25.22 14.10 -20.32
N ASP A 767 24.43 14.44 -21.33
CA ASP A 767 24.87 14.82 -22.66
C ASP A 767 24.05 16.03 -23.15
N ILE A 768 24.37 16.58 -24.31
CA ILE A 768 23.53 17.63 -24.90
C ILE A 768 22.11 17.08 -25.18
N GLY A 769 21.10 17.67 -24.52
CA GLY A 769 19.70 17.26 -24.60
C GLY A 769 19.40 15.87 -24.04
N VAL A 770 20.23 15.35 -23.14
CA VAL A 770 20.06 14.02 -22.54
C VAL A 770 20.38 14.06 -21.05
N ARG A 771 19.48 13.54 -20.22
CA ARG A 771 19.74 13.33 -18.78
C ARG A 771 19.20 11.97 -18.34
N THR A 772 20.04 11.19 -17.66
CA THR A 772 19.69 9.85 -17.16
C THR A 772 20.11 9.67 -15.72
N MET A 773 19.43 8.76 -15.02
CA MET A 773 19.74 8.39 -13.64
C MET A 773 19.30 6.95 -13.37
N ALA A 774 20.16 6.19 -12.69
CA ALA A 774 19.84 4.85 -12.24
C ALA A 774 20.26 4.73 -10.77
N VAL A 775 19.33 4.29 -9.93
CA VAL A 775 19.53 4.11 -8.49
C VAL A 775 19.05 2.73 -8.11
N PHE A 776 19.92 1.93 -7.49
CA PHE A 776 19.64 0.57 -7.05
C PHE A 776 19.92 0.45 -5.56
N LEU A 777 19.02 -0.22 -4.84
CA LEU A 777 19.02 -0.43 -3.39
C LEU A 777 19.12 -1.93 -3.11
N PRO A 778 20.34 -2.48 -2.99
CA PRO A 778 20.54 -3.92 -2.97
C PRO A 778 19.95 -4.63 -1.75
N GLN A 779 19.86 -4.00 -0.57
CA GLN A 779 19.33 -4.69 0.62
C GLN A 779 17.81 -4.90 0.51
N SER A 780 17.08 -3.90 0.01
CA SER A 780 15.63 -4.00 -0.22
C SER A 780 15.26 -4.56 -1.60
N GLN A 781 16.23 -4.80 -2.48
CA GLN A 781 16.00 -5.27 -3.86
C GLN A 781 15.06 -4.33 -4.65
N ARG A 782 15.27 -3.03 -4.48
CA ARG A 782 14.49 -1.96 -5.13
C ARG A 782 15.37 -1.15 -6.06
N GLY A 783 14.79 -0.54 -7.08
CA GLY A 783 15.55 0.37 -7.93
C GLY A 783 14.68 1.18 -8.85
N ILE A 784 15.24 2.27 -9.37
CA ILE A 784 14.60 3.12 -10.35
C ILE A 784 15.59 3.53 -11.43
N VAL A 785 15.15 3.46 -12.68
CA VAL A 785 15.88 3.89 -13.87
C VAL A 785 15.06 4.96 -14.56
N ILE A 786 15.68 6.11 -14.84
CA ILE A 786 15.05 7.27 -15.44
C ILE A 786 15.90 7.75 -16.59
N MET A 787 15.32 7.91 -17.77
CA MET A 787 16.01 8.42 -18.96
C MET A 787 15.18 9.52 -19.60
N SER A 788 15.80 10.64 -19.96
CA SER A 788 15.09 11.79 -20.53
C SER A 788 15.87 12.40 -21.69
N ASN A 789 15.14 13.03 -22.61
CA ASN A 789 15.68 13.59 -23.85
C ASN A 789 15.63 15.13 -23.91
N GLY A 790 15.78 15.79 -22.76
CA GLY A 790 15.84 17.24 -22.65
C GLY A 790 16.86 17.73 -21.62
N ASP A 791 17.46 18.90 -21.85
CA ASP A 791 18.49 19.48 -20.96
C ASP A 791 17.98 19.70 -19.52
N ASN A 792 16.70 20.05 -19.35
CA ASN A 792 16.07 20.23 -18.04
C ASN A 792 15.72 18.91 -17.33
N GLY A 793 16.01 17.76 -17.95
CA GLY A 793 15.69 16.44 -17.41
C GLY A 793 16.28 16.16 -16.03
N ILE A 794 17.36 16.85 -15.63
CA ILE A 794 17.95 16.73 -14.29
C ILE A 794 16.96 17.17 -13.19
N PHE A 795 16.20 18.25 -13.40
CA PHE A 795 15.21 18.71 -12.43
C PHE A 795 14.02 17.77 -12.35
N LEU A 796 13.66 17.14 -13.49
CA LEU A 796 12.60 16.15 -13.55
C LEU A 796 12.99 14.88 -12.79
N ILE A 797 14.23 14.39 -13.01
CA ILE A 797 14.82 13.25 -12.31
C ILE A 797 14.80 13.49 -10.79
N ASP A 798 15.22 14.67 -10.33
CA ASP A 798 15.24 14.98 -8.89
C ASP A 798 13.84 14.97 -8.26
N ARG A 799 12.82 15.46 -8.97
CA ARG A 799 11.42 15.36 -8.50
C ARG A 799 10.96 13.91 -8.42
N ILE A 800 11.24 13.12 -9.46
CA ILE A 800 10.87 11.70 -9.49
C ILE A 800 11.55 10.94 -8.35
N LEU A 801 12.86 11.13 -8.13
CA LEU A 801 13.58 10.44 -7.06
C LEU A 801 13.03 10.78 -5.68
N LYS A 802 12.73 12.05 -5.39
CA LYS A 802 12.15 12.49 -4.11
C LYS A 802 10.79 11.85 -3.83
N GLU A 803 9.95 11.76 -4.85
CA GLU A 803 8.57 11.28 -4.69
C GLU A 803 8.45 9.76 -4.80
N SER A 804 9.41 9.08 -5.44
CA SER A 804 9.36 7.63 -5.67
C SER A 804 10.04 6.80 -4.57
N LEU A 805 11.18 7.26 -4.06
CA LEU A 805 11.95 6.55 -3.05
C LEU A 805 11.83 7.26 -1.70
N ASP A 806 11.54 6.48 -0.66
CA ASP A 806 11.51 6.93 0.74
C ASP A 806 12.87 7.47 1.23
N VAL A 807 13.96 7.06 0.58
CA VAL A 807 15.33 7.54 0.79
C VAL A 807 15.81 8.53 -0.30
N GLY A 808 14.93 8.92 -1.22
CA GLY A 808 15.28 9.70 -2.41
C GLY A 808 15.85 11.09 -2.08
N SER A 809 15.32 11.74 -1.04
CA SER A 809 15.83 13.04 -0.60
C SER A 809 17.25 12.94 -0.03
N GLN A 810 17.55 11.90 0.74
CA GLN A 810 18.88 11.64 1.33
C GLN A 810 19.90 11.31 0.23
N ILE A 811 19.50 10.50 -0.75
CA ILE A 811 20.32 10.19 -1.92
C ILE A 811 20.70 11.47 -2.67
N LEU A 812 19.71 12.32 -3.00
CA LEU A 812 19.96 13.59 -3.66
C LEU A 812 20.79 14.56 -2.82
N GLN A 813 20.60 14.57 -1.50
CA GLN A 813 21.41 15.39 -0.61
C GLN A 813 22.89 14.99 -0.67
N SER A 814 23.19 13.69 -0.57
CA SER A 814 24.57 13.20 -0.67
C SER A 814 25.20 13.46 -2.04
N MET A 815 24.44 13.28 -3.13
CA MET A 815 24.95 13.47 -4.48
C MET A 815 25.09 14.94 -4.89
N ASN A 816 24.08 15.77 -4.58
CA ASN A 816 23.92 17.08 -5.21
C ASN A 816 24.25 18.24 -4.27
N GLN A 817 23.92 18.18 -2.97
CA GLN A 817 24.03 19.36 -2.11
C GLN A 817 25.50 19.71 -1.78
N PRO A 818 25.82 21.01 -1.60
CA PRO A 818 27.10 21.45 -1.06
C PRO A 818 27.22 21.13 0.44
N VAL A 819 28.45 21.03 0.95
CA VAL A 819 28.73 20.80 2.38
C VAL A 819 28.18 21.94 3.26
N GLU A 820 28.17 23.17 2.74
CA GLU A 820 27.69 24.36 3.43
C GLU A 820 26.51 25.01 2.70
N THR A 821 25.47 25.36 3.45
CA THR A 821 24.34 26.14 2.94
C THR A 821 24.76 27.58 2.69
N SER A 822 24.47 28.11 1.50
CA SER A 822 24.74 29.50 1.16
C SER A 822 23.51 30.37 1.46
N GLU A 823 23.72 31.51 2.12
CA GLU A 823 22.68 32.52 2.32
C GLU A 823 22.56 33.43 1.09
N VAL A 824 21.33 33.86 0.78
CA VAL A 824 21.06 34.78 -0.33
C VAL A 824 21.35 36.21 0.09
N VAL A 825 22.17 36.92 -0.69
CA VAL A 825 22.46 38.34 -0.51
C VAL A 825 21.59 39.20 -1.43
N ASN A 826 21.17 40.38 -1.00
CA ASN A 826 20.49 41.32 -1.90
C ASN A 826 21.51 42.17 -2.67
N LEU A 827 21.48 42.10 -4.00
CA LEU A 827 22.27 42.94 -4.90
C LEU A 827 21.38 43.97 -5.59
N SER A 828 21.95 45.13 -5.94
CA SER A 828 21.23 46.09 -6.77
C SER A 828 21.23 45.66 -8.23
N ASP A 829 20.20 46.07 -8.98
CA ASP A 829 20.07 45.78 -10.42
C ASP A 829 21.33 46.17 -11.19
N ASN A 830 21.93 47.33 -10.88
CA ASN A 830 23.16 47.81 -11.51
C ASN A 830 24.36 46.86 -11.35
N VAL A 831 24.41 46.06 -10.28
CA VAL A 831 25.47 45.06 -10.08
C VAL A 831 25.18 43.83 -10.93
N ILE A 832 23.95 43.31 -10.90
CA ILE A 832 23.58 42.10 -11.65
C ILE A 832 23.70 42.33 -13.17
N GLN A 833 23.32 43.52 -13.65
CA GLN A 833 23.43 43.92 -15.05
C GLN A 833 24.86 43.84 -15.61
N GLN A 834 25.90 43.92 -14.77
CA GLN A 834 27.28 43.76 -15.22
C GLN A 834 27.56 42.33 -15.73
N TYR A 835 26.85 41.34 -15.18
CA TYR A 835 27.03 39.93 -15.52
C TYR A 835 26.05 39.43 -16.59
N VAL A 836 24.99 40.19 -16.89
CA VAL A 836 24.04 39.86 -17.97
C VAL A 836 24.75 39.88 -19.32
N GLY A 837 24.53 38.85 -20.14
CA GLY A 837 25.11 38.73 -21.47
C GLY A 837 25.29 37.30 -21.95
N GLN A 838 26.02 37.13 -23.04
CA GLN A 838 26.40 35.83 -23.58
C GLN A 838 27.85 35.52 -23.22
N TYR A 839 28.15 34.26 -22.90
CA TYR A 839 29.48 33.79 -22.52
C TYR A 839 29.88 32.61 -23.40
N ARG A 840 31.06 32.65 -24.01
CA ARG A 840 31.59 31.59 -24.86
C ARG A 840 32.51 30.66 -24.07
N GLN A 841 32.23 29.36 -24.15
CA GLN A 841 33.05 28.30 -23.59
C GLN A 841 34.26 27.97 -24.50
N PRO A 842 35.31 27.31 -24.00
CA PRO A 842 36.47 26.85 -24.80
C PRO A 842 36.09 25.96 -25.98
N ASN A 843 35.05 25.14 -25.83
CA ASN A 843 34.51 24.27 -26.87
C ASN A 843 33.65 25.00 -27.93
N GLY A 844 33.51 26.34 -27.81
CA GLY A 844 32.76 27.18 -28.73
C GLY A 844 31.28 27.41 -28.36
N ARG A 845 30.71 26.62 -27.45
CA ARG A 845 29.31 26.74 -27.01
C ARG A 845 29.04 28.06 -26.29
N VAL A 846 27.81 28.55 -26.38
CA VAL A 846 27.39 29.82 -25.79
C VAL A 846 26.41 29.60 -24.65
N MET A 847 26.69 30.25 -23.52
CA MET A 847 25.80 30.37 -22.38
C MET A 847 25.18 31.75 -22.35
N ARG A 848 23.93 31.83 -21.92
CA ARG A 848 23.19 33.08 -21.75
C ARG A 848 22.89 33.30 -20.27
N VAL A 849 23.25 34.47 -19.78
CA VAL A 849 22.95 34.95 -18.43
C VAL A 849 21.97 36.11 -18.56
N ILE A 850 20.80 35.99 -17.95
CA ILE A 850 19.81 37.07 -17.86
C ILE A 850 19.45 37.35 -16.39
N GLN A 851 19.04 38.57 -16.09
CA GLN A 851 18.56 38.91 -14.74
C GLN A 851 17.15 38.36 -14.53
N GLU A 852 16.91 37.80 -13.34
CA GLU A 852 15.61 37.29 -12.87
C GLU A 852 15.38 37.80 -11.44
N GLY A 853 14.82 39.00 -11.28
CA GLY A 853 14.72 39.66 -9.97
C GLY A 853 16.10 39.88 -9.32
N ASN A 854 16.29 39.41 -8.09
CA ASN A 854 17.58 39.43 -7.39
C ASN A 854 18.52 38.25 -7.79
N ALA A 855 18.12 37.42 -8.76
CA ALA A 855 18.87 36.26 -9.21
C ALA A 855 19.33 36.42 -10.67
N ILE A 856 20.11 35.44 -11.15
CA ILE A 856 20.42 35.27 -12.57
C ILE A 856 19.82 33.97 -13.07
N LYS A 857 19.27 33.99 -14.27
CA LYS A 857 18.87 32.80 -15.01
C LYS A 857 19.94 32.47 -16.04
N VAL A 858 20.44 31.24 -15.98
CA VAL A 858 21.52 30.74 -16.84
C VAL A 858 20.97 29.60 -17.69
N SER A 859 21.28 29.65 -18.98
CA SER A 859 20.85 28.68 -19.99
C SER A 859 21.91 28.56 -21.08
N GLY A 860 21.91 27.47 -21.86
CA GLY A 860 22.84 27.29 -22.97
C GLY A 860 22.77 25.89 -23.56
N GLU A 861 23.53 25.65 -24.62
CA GLU A 861 23.56 24.33 -25.27
C GLU A 861 24.09 23.24 -24.32
N GLY A 862 23.27 22.24 -24.03
CA GLY A 862 23.60 21.14 -23.12
C GLY A 862 23.51 21.52 -21.64
N ILE A 863 23.03 22.72 -21.30
CA ILE A 863 22.96 23.24 -19.94
C ILE A 863 21.49 23.43 -19.55
N PRO A 864 21.05 22.84 -18.42
CA PRO A 864 19.69 23.07 -17.91
C PRO A 864 19.47 24.55 -17.63
N THR A 865 18.24 25.02 -17.84
CA THR A 865 17.88 26.38 -17.47
C THR A 865 17.71 26.48 -15.95
N GLY A 866 18.69 27.08 -15.28
CA GLY A 866 18.72 27.21 -13.81
C GLY A 866 18.64 28.66 -13.33
N ILE A 867 18.00 28.87 -12.17
CA ILE A 867 17.98 30.17 -11.48
C ILE A 867 19.01 30.12 -10.34
N LEU A 868 20.03 30.97 -10.42
CA LEU A 868 21.10 31.04 -9.45
C LEU A 868 20.99 32.32 -8.62
N TYR A 869 21.12 32.17 -7.32
CA TYR A 869 20.98 33.26 -6.36
C TYR A 869 22.34 33.80 -5.92
N PRO A 870 22.46 35.11 -5.68
CA PRO A 870 23.70 35.72 -5.24
C PRO A 870 24.13 35.24 -3.84
N LYS A 871 25.35 34.70 -3.75
CA LYS A 871 26.07 34.41 -2.50
C LYS A 871 26.95 35.60 -2.08
N SER A 872 27.44 36.35 -3.05
CA SER A 872 28.26 37.55 -2.86
C SER A 872 28.05 38.51 -4.04
N ARG A 873 28.79 39.63 -4.07
CA ARG A 873 28.72 40.60 -5.17
C ARG A 873 28.97 39.99 -6.56
N ASN A 874 29.78 38.95 -6.65
CA ASN A 874 30.21 38.35 -7.92
C ASN A 874 30.06 36.83 -7.97
N THR A 875 29.48 36.21 -6.95
CA THR A 875 29.28 34.76 -6.87
C THR A 875 27.81 34.43 -6.74
N PHE A 876 27.32 33.51 -7.56
CA PHE A 876 25.95 33.01 -7.56
C PHE A 876 25.95 31.50 -7.38
N PHE A 877 24.91 30.94 -6.77
CA PHE A 877 24.80 29.50 -6.51
C PHE A 877 23.44 28.96 -6.93
N LEU A 878 23.40 27.71 -7.38
CA LEU A 878 22.17 27.02 -7.72
C LEU A 878 21.63 26.30 -6.46
N PRO A 879 20.42 26.60 -5.96
CA PRO A 879 19.90 25.97 -4.75
C PRO A 879 19.80 24.45 -4.88
N ASN A 880 20.19 23.73 -3.82
CA ASN A 880 20.26 22.26 -3.74
C ASN A 880 21.34 21.58 -4.60
N TYR A 881 22.12 22.35 -5.37
CA TYR A 881 23.23 21.82 -6.14
C TYR A 881 24.53 22.47 -5.68
N ASP A 882 25.59 21.68 -5.66
CA ASP A 882 26.96 22.09 -5.44
C ASP A 882 27.53 22.72 -6.73
N VAL A 883 26.87 23.78 -7.19
CA VAL A 883 27.20 24.55 -8.39
C VAL A 883 27.26 26.02 -8.02
N GLN A 884 28.41 26.64 -8.25
CA GLN A 884 28.63 28.08 -8.05
C GLN A 884 29.21 28.73 -9.31
N LEU A 885 28.73 29.92 -9.65
CA LEU A 885 29.23 30.75 -10.74
C LEU A 885 29.92 31.97 -10.13
N GLU A 886 31.21 32.13 -10.38
CA GLU A 886 31.97 33.32 -10.02
C GLU A 886 32.27 34.16 -11.27
N PHE A 887 32.01 35.46 -11.20
CA PHE A 887 32.35 36.43 -12.24
C PHE A 887 33.58 37.25 -11.84
N ARG A 888 34.55 37.38 -12.74
CA ARG A 888 35.75 38.21 -12.55
C ARG A 888 36.03 39.07 -13.78
N ASN A 889 36.41 40.32 -13.57
CA ASN A 889 36.86 41.20 -14.65
C ASN A 889 38.29 40.82 -15.04
N GLU A 890 38.54 40.55 -16.32
CA GLU A 890 39.90 40.32 -16.85
C GLU A 890 40.55 41.63 -17.32
N THR A 891 39.74 42.55 -17.83
CA THR A 891 40.09 43.91 -18.25
C THR A 891 38.89 44.82 -17.99
N ASP A 892 39.01 46.12 -18.24
CA ASP A 892 37.87 47.07 -18.16
C ASP A 892 36.69 46.69 -19.08
N THR A 893 36.87 45.76 -20.03
CA THR A 893 35.86 45.40 -21.06
C THR A 893 35.57 43.90 -21.20
N SER A 894 36.18 43.02 -20.38
CA SER A 894 36.01 41.56 -20.46
C SER A 894 35.69 40.96 -19.10
N VAL A 895 34.65 40.15 -19.03
CA VAL A 895 34.23 39.40 -17.83
C VAL A 895 34.39 37.91 -18.09
N ARG A 896 35.10 37.22 -17.19
CA ARG A 896 35.18 35.76 -17.13
C ARG A 896 34.14 35.23 -16.14
N MET A 897 33.43 34.19 -16.54
CA MET A 897 32.57 33.38 -15.69
C MET A 897 33.28 32.04 -15.42
N THR A 898 33.42 31.66 -14.16
CA THR A 898 33.99 30.37 -13.74
C THR A 898 32.91 29.57 -13.01
N ILE A 899 32.69 28.32 -13.44
CA ILE A 899 31.81 27.38 -12.76
C ILE A 899 32.62 26.50 -11.82
N TYR A 900 32.16 26.41 -10.59
CA TYR A 900 32.73 25.58 -9.53
C TYR A 900 31.76 24.47 -9.16
N GLU A 901 32.30 23.26 -9.02
CA GLU A 901 31.64 22.10 -8.42
C GLU A 901 32.62 21.46 -7.43
N ASN A 902 32.14 21.09 -6.24
CA ASN A 902 32.96 20.57 -5.14
C ASN A 902 34.19 21.44 -4.84
N GLY A 903 34.01 22.76 -4.89
CA GLY A 903 35.09 23.75 -4.69
C GLY A 903 36.17 23.80 -5.78
N LYS A 904 36.08 22.99 -6.84
CA LYS A 904 37.02 22.98 -7.97
C LYS A 904 36.43 23.66 -9.19
N SER A 905 37.25 24.43 -9.91
CA SER A 905 36.86 25.02 -11.18
C SER A 905 36.68 23.92 -12.23
N VAL A 906 35.46 23.73 -12.72
CA VAL A 906 35.15 22.70 -13.73
C VAL A 906 35.00 23.27 -15.14
N MET A 907 34.70 24.56 -15.26
CA MET A 907 34.55 25.22 -16.57
C MET A 907 34.77 26.73 -16.45
N GLN A 908 35.30 27.33 -17.51
CA GLN A 908 35.40 28.78 -17.65
C GLN A 908 34.73 29.22 -18.95
N ALA A 909 34.14 30.41 -18.99
CA ALA A 909 33.56 31.01 -20.18
C ALA A 909 33.81 32.52 -20.18
N VAL A 910 33.99 33.11 -21.35
CA VAL A 910 34.33 34.54 -21.51
C VAL A 910 33.16 35.28 -22.13
N LYS A 911 32.81 36.45 -21.57
CA LYS A 911 31.70 37.27 -22.07
C LYS A 911 31.97 37.72 -23.51
N ILE A 912 30.98 37.52 -24.38
CA ILE A 912 30.98 37.98 -25.77
C ILE A 912 30.63 39.47 -25.77
N ARG A 913 31.38 40.26 -26.57
CA ARG A 913 31.14 41.69 -26.76
C ARG A 913 29.84 41.98 -27.51
#